data_AF-A0A8K0L263-F1
#
_entry.id   AF-A0A8K0L263-F1
#
_cell.length_a   1.000
_cell.length_b   1.000
_cell.length_c   1.000
_cell.angle_alpha   90.00
_cell.angle_beta   90.00
_cell.angle_gamma   90.00
#
_symmetry.space_group_name_H-M   'P 1'
#
loop_
_entity.id
_entity.type
_entity.pdbx_description
1 polymer ?
#
loop_
_entity_poly.entity_id
_entity_poly.type
_entity_poly.pdbx_seq_one_letter_code
_entity_poly.pdbx_strand_id
1 'polypeptide(L)'
;MASTTTAANSQMTREESEQLRRNSADLPPTPPESIHSDGEKHSPSDFPMPAPRKPPTEVIDIDKKTPDGWLPRDPRLIRLTGVHPFNVEAPLTELFNEGFLTSPELFYVRNHGHVPQVRDDEIPDWSFTIEGMVEHPITIKFKDLVKDYPQVTYPITLVCAGNRRKEQNVVRKTKGFSWGPSGVSTALWTGVQMLDVLKRCKPLRGARYVCMEGADKLPNGYYGTSVKLNWVMDPNRGMMLAYKMNGEMLTPDHGKPLRAVIPGQIGGRSVKWLTRLIVTKEPSDNWYHIYDNRVLPTMVSPEESANNVKWWTDERYAIYDLGPNSATAFPAHEEQLCLVGAQNNYKVRGYAYGGGGRRITRCEVTLDQGKTWRLANIDYAEDRYREAGDRMLFDGKLDMEWRESCFCWCFWEIDIPVAELKEAKDLFIRCMDEAMNVQPRDMYWSVLGMMNNPWYRVTISHENDYLRFEHPTQPALMPGGWMERVKKPGGDLTNGYWGETLSGSDAPPPVQEVAKEVKMTSDSISNTITIDELRKHDTDTSPWFVLNGEVYDGTAFLEGHPGGAQSIISSAGIDSTDEFMAIHSETAKAMMPTYHIGSLSAEGLASLKGHSVAPDAPDSSPVFLAPKAWKRAILSAKRTVSWDTRIFTFTLSTPEQRLGLPTGQHLMLRLRDPVTRETIIRSYTPISEQDEQGKVDILIKVYFDGEGRKGGKMSMALEGLPVGHFIEVKGPIGKFEYRGSGWVSVNGKEKRVKKFIGVCAGSGVTPIFQVVRAVAREEGGPGITVLDGNRLEEDVLCKEELDEFVREGRVEVVHTLTKGGDGWKGLRGRIGRELLGKYAGKEVVFRDGVEEGEAMVLICGPEQMEKAVHKELLAMGWRDEDLLFF
;
A
#
# COMPACT_ATOMS: atom_id res chain seq x y z
N MET A 1 -34.98 -7.71 -68.94
CA MET A 1 -35.67 -6.41 -69.00
C MET A 1 -34.67 -5.34 -68.61
N ALA A 2 -34.43 -4.40 -69.51
CA ALA A 2 -33.46 -3.32 -69.38
C ALA A 2 -34.17 -2.00 -69.06
N SER A 3 -33.55 -1.14 -68.26
CA SER A 3 -33.72 0.33 -68.22
C SER A 3 -32.65 0.89 -67.25
N THR A 4 -31.52 1.42 -67.75
CA THR A 4 -31.12 2.86 -67.81
C THR A 4 -31.19 3.59 -66.47
N THR A 5 -30.11 4.21 -65.96
CA THR A 5 -29.63 5.52 -66.44
C THR A 5 -28.15 5.86 -66.13
N THR A 6 -27.44 6.27 -67.19
CA THR A 6 -26.48 7.40 -67.38
C THR A 6 -25.38 7.77 -66.38
N ALA A 7 -24.16 7.83 -66.93
CA ALA A 7 -22.93 8.41 -66.39
C ALA A 7 -22.87 9.96 -66.48
N ALA A 8 -22.01 10.57 -65.66
CA ALA A 8 -21.36 11.85 -65.96
C ALA A 8 -19.92 11.84 -65.38
N ASN A 9 -18.93 11.81 -66.27
CA ASN A 9 -17.52 12.05 -65.98
C ASN A 9 -17.27 13.57 -66.09
N SER A 10 -16.80 14.22 -65.03
CA SER A 10 -16.09 15.50 -65.14
C SER A 10 -14.59 15.24 -64.96
N GLN A 11 -13.80 15.56 -65.99
CA GLN A 11 -12.35 15.62 -65.90
C GLN A 11 -11.96 16.99 -65.35
N MET A 12 -11.27 17.00 -64.21
CA MET A 12 -10.66 18.20 -63.61
C MET A 12 -9.68 18.86 -64.58
N THR A 13 -9.67 20.20 -64.55
CA THR A 13 -8.79 21.03 -65.39
C THR A 13 -7.37 21.12 -64.82
N ARG A 14 -6.41 21.50 -65.67
CA ARG A 14 -4.99 21.58 -65.32
C ARG A 14 -4.70 22.63 -64.22
N GLU A 15 -5.49 23.70 -64.14
CA GLU A 15 -5.40 24.68 -63.04
C GLU A 15 -5.90 24.11 -61.70
N GLU A 16 -6.95 23.27 -61.70
CA GLU A 16 -7.39 22.55 -60.49
C GLU A 16 -6.36 21.50 -60.03
N SER A 17 -5.58 20.93 -60.96
CA SER A 17 -4.47 20.02 -60.63
C SER A 17 -3.24 20.72 -60.04
N GLU A 18 -3.05 22.01 -60.30
CA GLU A 18 -1.92 22.79 -59.79
C GLU A 18 -2.18 23.36 -58.39
N GLN A 19 -3.45 23.65 -58.02
CA GLN A 19 -3.82 24.01 -56.64
C GLN A 19 -3.81 22.83 -55.65
N LEU A 20 -3.75 21.58 -56.12
CA LEU A 20 -3.72 20.37 -55.30
C LEU A 20 -2.32 19.83 -55.00
N ARG A 21 -1.25 20.49 -55.49
CA ARG A 21 0.12 20.14 -55.09
C ARG A 21 0.42 20.71 -53.70
N ARG A 22 0.11 19.92 -52.67
CA ARG A 22 0.66 20.12 -51.33
C ARG A 22 2.19 20.17 -51.43
N ASN A 23 2.79 21.24 -50.91
CA ASN A 23 4.23 21.34 -50.72
C ASN A 23 4.72 20.12 -49.94
N SER A 24 5.86 19.54 -50.32
CA SER A 24 6.42 18.35 -49.67
C SER A 24 6.91 18.58 -48.22
N ALA A 25 6.62 19.75 -47.64
CA ALA A 25 6.90 20.11 -46.26
C ALA A 25 5.80 19.65 -45.28
N ASP A 26 4.62 19.25 -45.78
CA ASP A 26 3.45 18.83 -44.96
C ASP A 26 3.11 17.33 -45.07
N LEU A 27 4.01 16.53 -45.66
CA LEU A 27 3.90 15.07 -45.59
C LEU A 27 4.61 14.58 -44.32
N PRO A 28 4.01 13.68 -43.51
CA PRO A 28 4.77 13.02 -42.46
C PRO A 28 5.98 12.34 -43.12
N PRO A 29 7.17 12.38 -42.48
CA PRO A 29 8.35 11.73 -43.03
C PRO A 29 7.98 10.28 -43.38
N THR A 30 8.36 9.86 -44.58
CA THR A 30 8.29 8.45 -44.97
C THR A 30 8.95 7.64 -43.85
N PRO A 31 8.38 6.48 -43.44
CA PRO A 31 9.03 5.62 -42.46
C PRO A 31 10.50 5.46 -42.87
N PRO A 32 11.45 5.47 -41.92
CA PRO A 32 12.82 5.09 -42.24
C PRO A 32 12.76 3.77 -42.99
N GLU A 33 13.58 3.59 -44.02
CA GLU A 33 13.81 2.24 -44.54
C GLU A 33 14.12 1.35 -43.33
N SER A 34 13.44 0.22 -43.23
CA SER A 34 13.84 -0.81 -42.27
C SER A 34 15.26 -1.18 -42.65
N ILE A 35 16.24 -0.61 -41.94
CA ILE A 35 17.62 -1.00 -42.09
C ILE A 35 17.66 -2.44 -41.64
N HIS A 36 17.56 -3.37 -42.59
CA HIS A 36 18.24 -4.63 -42.47
C HIS A 36 19.68 -4.24 -42.16
N SER A 37 20.10 -4.50 -40.92
CA SER A 37 21.47 -4.33 -40.46
C SER A 37 22.35 -5.31 -41.25
N ASP A 38 22.62 -4.98 -42.51
CA ASP A 38 23.69 -5.58 -43.26
C ASP A 38 25.00 -5.01 -42.72
N GLY A 39 25.70 -5.80 -41.92
CA GLY A 39 27.16 -5.78 -41.94
C GLY A 39 27.90 -5.38 -40.67
N GLU A 40 27.41 -5.68 -39.48
CA GLU A 40 28.33 -6.03 -38.38
C GLU A 40 28.02 -7.44 -37.91
N LYS A 41 28.96 -8.37 -38.17
CA LYS A 41 28.92 -9.70 -37.57
C LYS A 41 29.12 -9.52 -36.06
N HIS A 42 28.01 -9.40 -35.36
CA HIS A 42 27.97 -9.45 -33.91
C HIS A 42 28.65 -10.74 -33.43
N SER A 43 29.53 -10.57 -32.44
CA SER A 43 30.24 -11.65 -31.75
C SER A 43 29.24 -12.70 -31.22
N PRO A 44 29.61 -13.99 -31.03
CA PRO A 44 28.74 -15.05 -30.50
C PRO A 44 28.19 -14.86 -29.07
N SER A 45 28.15 -13.63 -28.55
CA SER A 45 27.86 -13.22 -27.18
C SER A 45 26.74 -12.17 -27.02
N ASP A 46 25.95 -11.87 -28.06
CA ASP A 46 25.21 -10.59 -28.14
C ASP A 46 23.77 -10.54 -27.61
N PHE A 47 23.27 -11.56 -26.90
CA PHE A 47 21.99 -11.46 -26.19
C PHE A 47 22.17 -11.14 -24.70
N PRO A 48 21.20 -10.45 -24.04
CA PRO A 48 21.33 -10.06 -22.64
C PRO A 48 21.59 -11.25 -21.72
N MET A 49 22.48 -11.08 -20.76
CA MET A 49 22.76 -12.06 -19.71
C MET A 49 22.35 -11.49 -18.35
N PRO A 50 21.91 -12.32 -17.39
CA PRO A 50 21.56 -11.83 -16.07
C PRO A 50 22.74 -11.12 -15.41
N ALA A 51 22.48 -9.97 -14.80
CA ALA A 51 23.47 -9.30 -13.99
C ALA A 51 23.86 -10.17 -12.77
N PRO A 52 25.09 -10.04 -12.25
CA PRO A 52 25.49 -10.71 -11.01
C PRO A 52 24.54 -10.36 -9.86
N ARG A 53 24.05 -11.39 -9.17
CA ARG A 53 23.12 -11.22 -8.05
C ARG A 53 23.78 -10.53 -6.86
N LYS A 54 22.96 -9.81 -6.11
CA LYS A 54 23.30 -9.24 -4.80
C LYS A 54 22.25 -9.67 -3.77
N PRO A 55 22.22 -10.97 -3.41
CA PRO A 55 21.19 -11.49 -2.52
C PRO A 55 21.25 -10.77 -1.16
N PRO A 56 20.11 -10.32 -0.62
CA PRO A 56 20.05 -9.84 0.74
C PRO A 56 20.52 -10.93 1.71
N THR A 57 21.41 -10.59 2.63
CA THR A 57 21.95 -11.55 3.62
C THR A 57 21.19 -11.53 4.94
N GLU A 58 20.39 -10.50 5.18
CA GLU A 58 19.68 -10.29 6.44
C GLU A 58 18.17 -10.12 6.20
N VAL A 59 17.39 -10.71 7.11
CA VAL A 59 15.95 -10.46 7.17
C VAL A 59 15.73 -9.05 7.67
N ILE A 60 15.05 -8.22 6.87
CA ILE A 60 14.69 -6.86 7.26
C ILE A 60 13.72 -6.86 8.43
N ASP A 61 13.85 -5.88 9.34
CA ASP A 61 13.16 -5.88 10.64
C ASP A 61 11.64 -6.05 10.55
N ILE A 62 11.04 -5.48 9.50
CA ILE A 62 9.60 -5.55 9.26
C ILE A 62 9.12 -6.98 8.96
N ASP A 63 9.98 -7.85 8.42
CA ASP A 63 9.66 -9.25 8.11
C ASP A 63 9.88 -10.19 9.30
N LYS A 64 10.78 -9.84 10.24
CA LYS A 64 11.17 -10.72 11.37
C LYS A 64 9.99 -11.22 12.21
N LYS A 65 8.92 -10.41 12.33
CA LYS A 65 7.70 -10.73 13.09
C LYS A 65 6.61 -11.43 12.26
N THR A 66 6.89 -11.78 11.01
CA THR A 66 5.94 -12.43 10.10
C THR A 66 6.19 -13.93 10.00
N PRO A 67 5.25 -14.72 9.46
CA PRO A 67 5.51 -16.12 9.11
C PRO A 67 6.69 -16.32 8.14
N ASP A 68 7.05 -15.27 7.37
CA ASP A 68 8.20 -15.26 6.45
C ASP A 68 9.46 -14.67 7.11
N GLY A 69 9.53 -14.56 8.44
CA GLY A 69 10.62 -13.92 9.19
C GLY A 69 11.99 -14.61 9.11
N TRP A 70 12.10 -15.65 8.28
CA TRP A 70 13.32 -16.37 7.93
C TRP A 70 13.88 -15.99 6.56
N LEU A 71 13.15 -15.16 5.77
CA LEU A 71 13.46 -14.89 4.36
C LEU A 71 14.00 -13.46 4.15
N PRO A 72 15.28 -13.30 3.78
CA PRO A 72 15.85 -12.01 3.37
C PRO A 72 15.22 -11.51 2.06
N ARG A 73 14.89 -10.20 2.00
CA ARG A 73 14.24 -9.54 0.86
C ARG A 73 14.88 -8.18 0.60
N ASP A 74 14.88 -7.73 -0.66
CA ASP A 74 15.50 -6.46 -1.05
C ASP A 74 14.65 -5.29 -0.53
N PRO A 75 15.22 -4.36 0.25
CA PRO A 75 14.49 -3.24 0.83
C PRO A 75 14.03 -2.19 -0.18
N ARG A 76 14.52 -2.22 -1.43
CA ARG A 76 14.07 -1.31 -2.51
C ARG A 76 12.67 -1.66 -3.02
N LEU A 77 12.20 -2.88 -2.80
CA LEU A 77 10.88 -3.33 -3.20
C LEU A 77 9.77 -2.57 -2.46
N ILE A 78 8.76 -2.12 -3.19
CA ILE A 78 7.63 -1.34 -2.65
C ILE A 78 6.53 -2.28 -2.20
N ARG A 79 6.18 -2.24 -0.90
CA ARG A 79 5.11 -3.09 -0.31
C ARG A 79 3.72 -2.58 -0.62
N LEU A 80 2.88 -3.48 -1.14
CA LEU A 80 1.54 -3.17 -1.64
C LEU A 80 0.41 -3.60 -0.70
N THR A 81 0.70 -4.50 0.25
CA THR A 81 -0.26 -5.09 1.19
C THR A 81 0.18 -4.94 2.65
N GLY A 82 0.92 -3.86 2.95
CA GLY A 82 1.53 -3.68 4.26
C GLY A 82 2.66 -4.69 4.47
N VAL A 83 2.75 -5.27 5.66
CA VAL A 83 3.85 -6.17 6.03
C VAL A 83 3.69 -7.56 5.39
N HIS A 84 2.51 -8.17 5.48
CA HIS A 84 2.25 -9.55 5.06
C HIS A 84 0.77 -9.69 4.64
N PRO A 85 0.42 -10.53 3.63
CA PRO A 85 1.31 -11.34 2.78
C PRO A 85 2.21 -10.48 1.90
N PHE A 86 3.37 -11.00 1.49
CA PHE A 86 4.37 -10.23 0.76
C PHE A 86 3.93 -10.02 -0.70
N ASN A 87 3.42 -8.82 -0.99
CA ASN A 87 3.13 -8.36 -2.35
C ASN A 87 3.88 -7.07 -2.60
N VAL A 88 4.73 -7.08 -3.63
CA VAL A 88 5.67 -5.99 -3.92
C VAL A 88 5.88 -5.79 -5.41
N GLU A 89 6.26 -4.58 -5.78
CA GLU A 89 6.81 -4.26 -7.09
C GLU A 89 8.11 -3.45 -6.94
N ALA A 90 8.97 -3.47 -7.95
CA ALA A 90 10.13 -2.59 -8.01
C ALA A 90 9.71 -1.14 -8.35
N PRO A 91 10.45 -0.13 -7.89
CA PRO A 91 10.32 1.22 -8.43
C PRO A 91 10.48 1.19 -9.95
N LEU A 92 9.58 1.83 -10.71
CA LEU A 92 9.53 1.73 -12.18
C LEU A 92 10.86 2.06 -12.85
N THR A 93 11.54 3.11 -12.39
CA THR A 93 12.81 3.55 -12.93
C THR A 93 13.91 2.52 -12.67
N GLU A 94 13.94 1.93 -11.48
CA GLU A 94 14.89 0.86 -11.13
C GLU A 94 14.63 -0.40 -11.96
N LEU A 95 13.36 -0.81 -12.11
CA LEU A 95 12.96 -1.94 -12.96
C LEU A 95 13.43 -1.73 -14.41
N PHE A 96 13.18 -0.54 -14.97
CA PHE A 96 13.58 -0.22 -16.34
C PHE A 96 15.11 -0.22 -16.50
N ASN A 97 15.83 0.29 -15.49
CA ASN A 97 17.29 0.37 -15.51
C ASN A 97 17.99 -1.00 -15.38
N GLU A 98 17.31 -2.05 -14.90
CA GLU A 98 17.83 -3.43 -14.99
C GLU A 98 17.85 -3.96 -16.43
N GLY A 99 17.16 -3.30 -17.35
CA GLY A 99 17.10 -3.66 -18.76
C GLY A 99 16.23 -4.89 -19.00
N PHE A 100 16.61 -5.72 -19.97
CA PHE A 100 15.75 -6.79 -20.45
C PHE A 100 15.47 -7.89 -19.42
N LEU A 101 16.44 -8.20 -18.55
CA LEU A 101 16.33 -9.23 -17.52
C LEU A 101 16.33 -8.58 -16.13
N THR A 102 15.23 -8.73 -15.42
CA THR A 102 15.06 -8.29 -14.03
C THR A 102 15.81 -9.23 -13.09
N SER A 103 16.53 -8.67 -12.12
CA SER A 103 17.20 -9.46 -11.08
C SER A 103 16.17 -10.15 -10.17
N PRO A 104 16.47 -11.32 -9.58
CA PRO A 104 15.57 -11.95 -8.61
C PRO A 104 15.25 -11.06 -7.40
N GLU A 105 16.12 -10.09 -7.10
CA GLU A 105 15.97 -9.15 -6.00
C GLU A 105 14.95 -8.03 -6.27
N LEU A 106 14.77 -7.62 -7.54
CA LEU A 106 13.75 -6.64 -7.95
C LEU A 106 12.55 -7.24 -8.68
N PHE A 107 12.58 -8.55 -8.96
CA PHE A 107 11.43 -9.24 -9.57
C PHE A 107 10.19 -9.11 -8.67
N TYR A 108 9.07 -8.72 -9.25
CA TYR A 108 7.85 -8.49 -8.47
C TYR A 108 7.39 -9.78 -7.76
N VAL A 109 6.93 -9.67 -6.51
CA VAL A 109 6.38 -10.80 -5.77
C VAL A 109 4.90 -10.60 -5.56
N ARG A 110 4.11 -11.64 -5.87
CA ARG A 110 2.71 -11.77 -5.48
C ARG A 110 2.56 -13.07 -4.69
N ASN A 111 2.33 -12.95 -3.38
CA ASN A 111 1.98 -14.06 -2.50
C ASN A 111 0.55 -13.87 -1.97
N HIS A 112 -0.27 -14.92 -2.03
CA HIS A 112 -1.60 -14.93 -1.40
C HIS A 112 -1.54 -15.20 0.11
N GLY A 113 -0.43 -15.74 0.61
CA GLY A 113 -0.19 -16.05 2.02
C GLY A 113 1.30 -16.14 2.32
N HIS A 114 1.67 -16.97 3.30
CA HIS A 114 3.06 -17.20 3.67
C HIS A 114 3.78 -18.14 2.70
N VAL A 115 5.09 -17.98 2.63
CA VAL A 115 5.97 -18.76 1.76
C VAL A 115 6.23 -20.13 2.40
N PRO A 116 5.94 -21.26 1.71
CA PRO A 116 6.38 -22.57 2.15
C PRO A 116 7.90 -22.62 2.35
N GLN A 117 8.33 -23.04 3.54
CA GLN A 117 9.74 -23.22 3.85
C GLN A 117 10.21 -24.57 3.31
N VAL A 118 11.15 -24.54 2.36
CA VAL A 118 11.78 -25.74 1.79
C VAL A 118 13.27 -25.66 2.03
N ARG A 119 13.82 -26.63 2.79
CA ARG A 119 15.25 -26.70 3.06
C ARG A 119 16.01 -27.24 1.85
N ASP A 120 17.27 -26.85 1.70
CA ASP A 120 18.08 -27.25 0.53
C ASP A 120 18.25 -28.77 0.44
N ASP A 121 18.39 -29.46 1.58
CA ASP A 121 18.52 -30.91 1.64
C ASP A 121 17.22 -31.67 1.32
N GLU A 122 16.06 -31.00 1.39
CA GLU A 122 14.76 -31.57 1.04
C GLU A 122 14.46 -31.45 -0.47
N ILE A 123 15.13 -30.54 -1.18
CA ILE A 123 14.88 -30.26 -2.60
C ILE A 123 14.89 -31.54 -3.47
N PRO A 124 15.89 -32.42 -3.39
CA PRO A 124 15.96 -33.60 -4.26
C PRO A 124 14.76 -34.55 -4.11
N ASP A 125 14.14 -34.57 -2.93
CA ASP A 125 13.01 -35.44 -2.60
C ASP A 125 11.65 -34.74 -2.66
N TRP A 126 11.61 -33.43 -2.97
CA TRP A 126 10.37 -32.75 -3.34
C TRP A 126 9.68 -33.51 -4.46
N SER A 127 8.40 -33.79 -4.32
CA SER A 127 7.64 -34.55 -5.32
C SER A 127 6.37 -33.84 -5.72
N PHE A 128 5.98 -34.01 -6.98
CA PHE A 128 4.66 -33.61 -7.47
C PHE A 128 3.99 -34.77 -8.21
N THR A 129 2.66 -34.74 -8.27
CA THR A 129 1.86 -35.78 -8.93
C THR A 129 1.27 -35.30 -10.25
N ILE A 130 1.02 -36.24 -11.14
CA ILE A 130 0.28 -36.04 -12.40
C ILE A 130 -0.83 -37.07 -12.43
N GLU A 131 -2.06 -36.60 -12.40
CA GLU A 131 -3.24 -37.44 -12.19
C GLU A 131 -4.47 -36.92 -12.96
N GLY A 132 -5.63 -37.50 -12.69
CA GLY A 132 -6.88 -37.18 -13.38
C GLY A 132 -7.05 -37.98 -14.68
N MET A 133 -7.42 -37.31 -15.77
CA MET A 133 -7.73 -37.91 -17.07
C MET A 133 -6.47 -38.26 -17.87
N VAL A 134 -5.69 -39.21 -17.37
CA VAL A 134 -4.45 -39.74 -17.99
C VAL A 134 -4.44 -41.28 -17.95
N GLU A 135 -3.80 -41.94 -18.90
CA GLU A 135 -3.64 -43.41 -18.88
C GLU A 135 -2.62 -43.87 -17.82
N HIS A 136 -1.61 -43.05 -17.57
CA HIS A 136 -0.50 -43.38 -16.69
C HIS A 136 -0.27 -42.25 -15.65
N PRO A 137 -1.05 -42.23 -14.55
CA PRO A 137 -0.77 -41.34 -13.43
C PRO A 137 0.62 -41.62 -12.85
N ILE A 138 1.38 -40.58 -12.53
CA ILE A 138 2.75 -40.71 -12.01
C ILE A 138 3.03 -39.71 -10.89
N THR A 139 3.96 -40.06 -10.02
CA THR A 139 4.58 -39.15 -9.05
C THR A 139 6.04 -39.00 -9.41
N ILE A 140 6.52 -37.77 -9.56
CA ILE A 140 7.90 -37.47 -9.96
C ILE A 140 8.58 -36.72 -8.83
N LYS A 141 9.76 -37.20 -8.43
CA LYS A 141 10.65 -36.45 -7.52
C LYS A 141 11.47 -35.43 -8.32
N PHE A 142 11.83 -34.33 -7.68
CA PHE A 142 12.61 -33.26 -8.25
C PHE A 142 13.90 -33.76 -8.90
N LYS A 143 14.65 -34.63 -8.21
CA LYS A 143 15.89 -35.21 -8.74
C LYS A 143 15.68 -36.01 -10.04
N ASP A 144 14.56 -36.71 -10.14
CA ASP A 144 14.21 -37.51 -11.32
C ASP A 144 13.71 -36.60 -12.45
N LEU A 145 13.00 -35.50 -12.12
CA LEU A 145 12.59 -34.48 -13.09
C LEU A 145 13.82 -33.84 -13.78
N VAL A 146 14.84 -33.46 -13.00
CA VAL A 146 16.06 -32.83 -13.52
C VAL A 146 16.90 -33.84 -14.33
N LYS A 147 16.96 -35.09 -13.88
CA LYS A 147 17.79 -36.13 -14.49
C LYS A 147 17.18 -36.74 -15.75
N ASP A 148 15.88 -37.04 -15.73
CA ASP A 148 15.26 -37.94 -16.71
C ASP A 148 14.53 -37.21 -17.84
N TYR A 149 14.48 -35.87 -17.82
CA TYR A 149 13.79 -35.06 -18.82
C TYR A 149 14.72 -34.02 -19.47
N PRO A 150 14.48 -33.68 -20.75
CA PRO A 150 15.18 -32.59 -21.42
C PRO A 150 14.93 -31.26 -20.71
N GLN A 151 16.00 -30.49 -20.55
CA GLN A 151 15.98 -29.17 -19.94
C GLN A 151 15.97 -28.10 -21.03
N VAL A 152 15.15 -27.07 -20.87
CA VAL A 152 15.06 -25.91 -21.77
C VAL A 152 15.22 -24.62 -20.99
N THR A 153 15.75 -23.60 -21.66
CA THR A 153 15.91 -22.25 -21.11
C THR A 153 15.43 -21.23 -22.11
N TYR A 154 14.57 -20.30 -21.68
CA TYR A 154 14.20 -19.13 -22.48
C TYR A 154 13.76 -17.96 -21.61
N PRO A 155 13.90 -16.71 -22.12
CA PRO A 155 13.44 -15.54 -21.40
C PRO A 155 11.90 -15.48 -21.43
N ILE A 156 11.29 -15.13 -20.31
CA ILE A 156 9.83 -14.99 -20.18
C ILE A 156 9.53 -13.80 -19.28
N THR A 157 8.65 -12.93 -19.76
CA THR A 157 8.03 -11.88 -18.95
C THR A 157 6.84 -12.44 -18.18
N LEU A 158 6.87 -12.31 -16.86
CA LEU A 158 5.68 -12.53 -16.03
C LEU A 158 5.04 -11.17 -15.73
N VAL A 159 3.70 -11.14 -15.79
CA VAL A 159 2.91 -9.95 -15.51
C VAL A 159 1.80 -10.30 -14.53
N CYS A 160 1.68 -9.56 -13.43
CA CYS A 160 0.56 -9.67 -12.52
C CYS A 160 -0.73 -9.18 -13.23
N ALA A 161 -1.83 -9.92 -13.09
CA ALA A 161 -3.14 -9.45 -13.58
C ALA A 161 -3.54 -8.09 -12.99
N GLY A 162 -3.02 -7.77 -11.80
CA GLY A 162 -3.24 -6.50 -11.12
C GLY A 162 -2.35 -5.35 -11.57
N ASN A 163 -1.44 -5.53 -12.54
CA ASN A 163 -0.58 -4.43 -12.99
C ASN A 163 -1.41 -3.20 -13.38
N ARG A 164 -0.95 -2.00 -12.99
CA ARG A 164 -1.65 -0.70 -13.17
C ARG A 164 -3.00 -0.58 -12.44
N ARG A 165 -3.30 -1.41 -11.43
CA ARG A 165 -4.57 -1.34 -10.67
C ARG A 165 -4.80 -0.01 -9.95
N LYS A 166 -3.74 0.66 -9.50
CA LYS A 166 -3.87 1.93 -8.77
C LYS A 166 -4.61 2.99 -9.61
N GLU A 167 -4.39 3.04 -10.92
CA GLU A 167 -5.13 3.93 -11.84
C GLU A 167 -6.64 3.71 -11.73
N GLN A 168 -7.10 2.45 -11.75
CA GLN A 168 -8.53 2.13 -11.55
C GLN A 168 -9.01 2.51 -10.16
N ASN A 169 -8.22 2.21 -9.11
CA ASN A 169 -8.54 2.54 -7.73
C ASN A 169 -8.70 4.06 -7.50
N VAL A 170 -7.94 4.89 -8.23
CA VAL A 170 -8.12 6.33 -8.18
C VAL A 170 -9.41 6.73 -8.85
N VAL A 171 -9.79 6.17 -10.01
CA VAL A 171 -11.12 6.46 -10.62
C VAL A 171 -12.25 6.04 -9.68
N ARG A 172 -12.29 4.76 -9.31
CA ARG A 172 -13.28 4.18 -8.40
C ARG A 172 -12.64 2.99 -7.67
N LYS A 173 -12.77 2.95 -6.34
CA LYS A 173 -12.10 1.93 -5.52
C LYS A 173 -12.55 0.51 -5.92
N THR A 174 -11.57 -0.33 -6.25
CA THR A 174 -11.75 -1.77 -6.54
C THR A 174 -11.54 -2.61 -5.27
N LYS A 175 -11.82 -3.93 -5.33
CA LYS A 175 -11.51 -4.87 -4.23
C LYS A 175 -10.02 -5.17 -4.09
N GLY A 176 -9.18 -4.79 -5.06
CA GLY A 176 -7.76 -5.12 -5.09
C GLY A 176 -6.86 -4.02 -4.50
N PHE A 177 -5.72 -4.44 -3.96
CA PHE A 177 -4.65 -3.54 -3.53
C PHE A 177 -3.93 -2.88 -4.72
N SER A 178 -3.30 -1.73 -4.49
CA SER A 178 -2.85 -0.82 -5.53
C SER A 178 -1.45 -1.16 -6.09
N TRP A 179 -1.39 -1.80 -7.26
CA TRP A 179 -0.17 -1.86 -8.07
C TRP A 179 0.00 -0.58 -8.88
N GLY A 180 1.23 -0.10 -8.98
CA GLY A 180 1.69 0.80 -10.04
C GLY A 180 1.89 0.06 -11.36
N PRO A 181 2.73 0.60 -12.26
CA PRO A 181 3.03 -0.03 -13.56
C PRO A 181 4.09 -1.14 -13.48
N SER A 182 4.70 -1.41 -12.32
CA SER A 182 5.83 -2.35 -12.19
C SER A 182 5.43 -3.75 -11.74
N GLY A 183 4.14 -4.12 -11.87
CA GLY A 183 3.67 -5.50 -11.70
C GLY A 183 4.07 -6.42 -12.85
N VAL A 184 5.30 -6.29 -13.34
CA VAL A 184 5.88 -6.96 -14.50
C VAL A 184 7.38 -7.14 -14.29
N SER A 185 7.92 -8.29 -14.67
CA SER A 185 9.37 -8.57 -14.63
C SER A 185 9.73 -9.70 -15.60
N THR A 186 10.97 -9.73 -16.07
CA THR A 186 11.44 -10.70 -17.08
C THR A 186 12.66 -11.44 -16.57
N ALA A 187 12.69 -12.76 -16.75
CA ALA A 187 13.83 -13.59 -16.35
C ALA A 187 14.06 -14.73 -17.34
N LEU A 188 15.27 -15.30 -17.32
CA LEU A 188 15.55 -16.57 -17.96
C LEU A 188 15.08 -17.70 -17.05
N TRP A 189 14.16 -18.53 -17.53
CA TRP A 189 13.64 -19.67 -16.77
C TRP A 189 14.24 -20.94 -17.32
N THR A 190 14.74 -21.82 -16.45
CA THR A 190 15.22 -23.16 -16.85
C THR A 190 14.41 -24.24 -16.17
N GLY A 191 13.99 -25.23 -16.98
CA GLY A 191 13.10 -26.28 -16.54
C GLY A 191 12.76 -27.29 -17.62
N VAL A 192 11.75 -28.10 -17.35
CA VAL A 192 11.23 -29.12 -18.28
C VAL A 192 9.95 -28.60 -18.94
N GLN A 193 9.77 -28.76 -20.25
CA GLN A 193 8.49 -28.44 -20.88
C GLN A 193 7.39 -29.34 -20.32
N MET A 194 6.27 -28.75 -19.87
CA MET A 194 5.15 -29.50 -19.29
C MET A 194 4.62 -30.58 -20.25
N LEU A 195 4.67 -30.30 -21.57
CA LEU A 195 4.26 -31.24 -22.61
C LEU A 195 5.02 -32.56 -22.55
N ASP A 196 6.32 -32.56 -22.23
CA ASP A 196 7.13 -33.78 -22.24
C ASP A 196 6.76 -34.69 -21.06
N VAL A 197 6.39 -34.09 -19.95
CA VAL A 197 5.90 -34.81 -18.79
C VAL A 197 4.51 -35.38 -19.06
N LEU A 198 3.59 -34.58 -19.61
CA LEU A 198 2.25 -35.03 -19.94
C LEU A 198 2.22 -36.09 -21.05
N LYS A 199 3.11 -36.03 -22.05
CA LYS A 199 3.23 -37.07 -23.10
C LYS A 199 3.46 -38.46 -22.49
N ARG A 200 4.24 -38.58 -21.41
CA ARG A 200 4.45 -39.86 -20.71
C ARG A 200 3.19 -40.36 -20.01
N CYS A 201 2.37 -39.45 -19.50
CA CYS A 201 1.11 -39.78 -18.82
C CYS A 201 -0.02 -40.17 -19.80
N LYS A 202 0.08 -39.78 -21.08
CA LYS A 202 -0.93 -39.96 -22.14
C LYS A 202 -2.32 -39.44 -21.71
N PRO A 203 -2.59 -38.13 -21.84
CA PRO A 203 -3.89 -37.55 -21.55
C PRO A 203 -5.02 -38.25 -22.32
N LEU A 204 -6.11 -38.57 -21.64
CA LEU A 204 -7.25 -39.27 -22.22
C LEU A 204 -8.02 -38.35 -23.17
N ARG A 205 -8.61 -38.94 -24.22
CA ARG A 205 -9.50 -38.22 -25.13
C ARG A 205 -10.66 -37.58 -24.35
N GLY A 206 -10.88 -36.28 -24.58
CA GLY A 206 -11.89 -35.51 -23.88
C GLY A 206 -11.36 -34.65 -22.73
N ALA A 207 -10.10 -34.87 -22.29
CA ALA A 207 -9.39 -33.92 -21.44
C ALA A 207 -9.18 -32.59 -22.16
N ARG A 208 -9.28 -31.47 -21.43
CA ARG A 208 -9.20 -30.11 -21.97
C ARG A 208 -8.38 -29.14 -21.13
N TYR A 209 -8.16 -29.42 -19.85
CA TYR A 209 -7.46 -28.55 -18.93
C TYR A 209 -6.38 -29.32 -18.15
N VAL A 210 -5.38 -28.57 -17.71
CA VAL A 210 -4.38 -28.99 -16.73
C VAL A 210 -4.55 -28.07 -15.54
N CYS A 211 -5.16 -28.59 -14.48
CA CYS A 211 -5.23 -27.93 -13.20
C CYS A 211 -3.87 -28.07 -12.48
N MET A 212 -3.48 -27.04 -11.75
CA MET A 212 -2.21 -26.93 -11.06
C MET A 212 -2.50 -26.53 -9.61
N GLU A 213 -1.80 -27.14 -8.65
CA GLU A 213 -1.93 -26.85 -7.21
C GLU A 213 -0.54 -26.63 -6.59
N GLY A 214 -0.43 -25.61 -5.75
CA GLY A 214 0.78 -25.27 -4.98
C GLY A 214 0.79 -25.88 -3.59
N ALA A 215 1.88 -25.65 -2.84
CA ALA A 215 2.04 -26.11 -1.46
C ALA A 215 1.67 -25.06 -0.40
N ASP A 216 1.34 -23.84 -0.81
CA ASP A 216 1.02 -22.74 0.07
C ASP A 216 -0.34 -22.92 0.74
N LYS A 217 -0.36 -22.89 2.07
CA LYS A 217 -1.57 -23.06 2.87
C LYS A 217 -2.24 -21.70 3.09
N LEU A 218 -3.35 -21.47 2.40
CA LEU A 218 -4.09 -20.23 2.43
C LEU A 218 -5.46 -20.41 3.13
N PRO A 219 -6.16 -19.31 3.48
CA PRO A 219 -7.46 -19.40 4.17
C PRO A 219 -8.52 -20.22 3.41
N ASN A 220 -8.47 -20.23 2.08
CA ASN A 220 -9.43 -20.95 1.23
C ASN A 220 -8.84 -22.22 0.60
N GLY A 221 -7.85 -22.84 1.25
CA GLY A 221 -7.14 -24.03 0.76
C GLY A 221 -5.82 -23.70 0.08
N TYR A 222 -5.29 -24.65 -0.70
CA TYR A 222 -4.06 -24.43 -1.47
C TYR A 222 -4.33 -23.53 -2.68
N TYR A 223 -3.34 -22.73 -3.09
CA TYR A 223 -3.47 -22.00 -4.33
C TYR A 223 -3.56 -22.98 -5.50
N GLY A 224 -4.63 -22.87 -6.29
CA GLY A 224 -4.82 -23.72 -7.44
C GLY A 224 -5.52 -23.01 -8.58
N THR A 225 -5.22 -23.44 -9.80
CA THR A 225 -5.81 -22.88 -11.02
C THR A 225 -5.67 -23.83 -12.19
N SER A 226 -6.05 -23.43 -13.41
CA SER A 226 -5.84 -24.27 -14.59
C SER A 226 -5.40 -23.48 -15.81
N VAL A 227 -4.82 -24.20 -16.78
CA VAL A 227 -4.57 -23.77 -18.15
C VAL A 227 -5.15 -24.79 -19.13
N LYS A 228 -5.33 -24.41 -20.40
CA LYS A 228 -5.87 -25.33 -21.41
C LYS A 228 -4.83 -26.36 -21.81
N LEU A 229 -5.22 -27.63 -21.83
CA LEU A 229 -4.36 -28.75 -22.19
C LEU A 229 -3.78 -28.61 -23.60
N ASN A 230 -4.57 -28.17 -24.58
CA ASN A 230 -4.06 -27.98 -25.94
C ASN A 230 -2.94 -26.95 -26.02
N TRP A 231 -2.96 -25.94 -25.15
CA TRP A 231 -1.89 -24.95 -25.04
C TRP A 231 -0.67 -25.47 -24.32
N VAL A 232 -0.84 -26.33 -23.31
CA VAL A 232 0.27 -27.03 -22.66
C VAL A 232 0.98 -27.94 -23.66
N MET A 233 0.22 -28.61 -24.53
CA MET A 233 0.75 -29.54 -25.54
C MET A 233 1.31 -28.85 -26.79
N ASP A 234 1.10 -27.54 -26.95
CA ASP A 234 1.65 -26.75 -28.05
C ASP A 234 3.10 -26.38 -27.71
N PRO A 235 4.10 -26.96 -28.39
CA PRO A 235 5.48 -26.65 -28.11
C PRO A 235 5.71 -25.15 -28.24
N ASN A 236 5.09 -24.43 -29.20
CA ASN A 236 5.32 -23.00 -29.47
C ASN A 236 4.86 -22.07 -28.33
N ARG A 237 4.06 -22.57 -27.36
CA ARG A 237 3.65 -21.82 -26.17
C ARG A 237 4.61 -21.95 -24.98
N GLY A 238 5.55 -22.89 -25.01
CA GLY A 238 6.67 -22.92 -24.06
C GLY A 238 6.28 -23.01 -22.58
N MET A 239 5.19 -23.72 -22.24
CA MET A 239 4.82 -23.88 -20.83
C MET A 239 5.77 -24.87 -20.14
N MET A 240 6.38 -24.48 -19.01
CA MET A 240 7.42 -25.27 -18.35
C MET A 240 7.22 -25.44 -16.83
N LEU A 241 7.85 -26.49 -16.31
CA LEU A 241 8.12 -26.73 -14.90
C LEU A 241 9.54 -26.23 -14.60
N ALA A 242 9.65 -25.00 -14.09
CA ALA A 242 10.92 -24.33 -13.85
C ALA A 242 11.44 -24.57 -12.43
N TYR A 243 12.76 -24.74 -12.33
CA TYR A 243 13.47 -24.81 -11.05
C TYR A 243 14.68 -23.88 -10.97
N LYS A 244 15.07 -23.23 -12.08
CA LYS A 244 15.99 -22.09 -12.06
C LYS A 244 15.37 -20.84 -12.66
N MET A 245 15.85 -19.71 -12.15
CA MET A 245 15.56 -18.36 -12.59
C MET A 245 16.89 -17.61 -12.69
N ASN A 246 17.19 -17.05 -13.86
CA ASN A 246 18.44 -16.35 -14.15
C ASN A 246 19.70 -17.19 -13.85
N GLY A 247 19.63 -18.50 -14.12
CA GLY A 247 20.73 -19.44 -13.95
C GLY A 247 20.89 -20.03 -12.55
N GLU A 248 20.17 -19.50 -11.56
CA GLU A 248 20.22 -19.91 -10.17
C GLU A 248 18.95 -20.66 -9.77
N MET A 249 19.02 -21.49 -8.72
CA MET A 249 17.84 -22.13 -8.14
C MET A 249 16.79 -21.08 -7.73
N LEU A 250 15.51 -21.42 -7.88
CA LEU A 250 14.40 -20.54 -7.48
C LEU A 250 14.56 -20.04 -6.04
N THR A 251 14.35 -18.74 -5.84
CA THR A 251 14.24 -18.19 -4.48
C THR A 251 12.89 -18.61 -3.86
N PRO A 252 12.76 -18.61 -2.52
CA PRO A 252 11.53 -19.00 -1.85
C PRO A 252 10.28 -18.24 -2.33
N ASP A 253 10.36 -16.91 -2.46
CA ASP A 253 9.27 -16.07 -2.97
C ASP A 253 8.84 -16.41 -4.41
N HIS A 254 9.74 -17.01 -5.20
CA HIS A 254 9.52 -17.37 -6.59
C HIS A 254 9.22 -18.85 -6.81
N GLY A 255 8.95 -19.62 -5.75
CA GLY A 255 8.38 -20.98 -5.87
C GLY A 255 9.38 -22.11 -5.63
N LYS A 256 10.44 -21.89 -4.86
CA LYS A 256 11.41 -22.94 -4.48
C LYS A 256 10.71 -24.22 -3.98
N PRO A 257 11.00 -25.42 -4.51
CA PRO A 257 12.03 -25.71 -5.51
C PRO A 257 11.50 -25.76 -6.95
N LEU A 258 10.18 -25.80 -7.15
CA LEU A 258 9.56 -26.05 -8.46
C LEU A 258 8.31 -25.18 -8.65
N ARG A 259 8.19 -24.57 -9.83
CA ARG A 259 6.98 -23.82 -10.23
C ARG A 259 6.57 -24.13 -11.66
N ALA A 260 5.31 -23.86 -11.97
CA ALA A 260 4.87 -23.62 -13.34
C ALA A 260 5.30 -22.23 -13.81
N VAL A 261 5.69 -22.12 -15.08
CA VAL A 261 5.90 -20.85 -15.80
C VAL A 261 5.16 -20.92 -17.13
N ILE A 262 4.22 -19.99 -17.33
CA ILE A 262 3.29 -19.96 -18.46
C ILE A 262 3.51 -18.67 -19.26
N PRO A 263 4.26 -18.72 -20.38
CA PRO A 263 4.51 -17.55 -21.22
C PRO A 263 3.24 -16.89 -21.76
N GLY A 264 3.24 -15.57 -21.84
CA GLY A 264 2.16 -14.78 -22.45
C GLY A 264 0.83 -14.79 -21.69
N GLN A 265 0.77 -15.40 -20.50
CA GLN A 265 -0.40 -15.39 -19.61
C GLN A 265 -0.15 -14.58 -18.34
N ILE A 266 -1.22 -14.23 -17.63
CA ILE A 266 -1.08 -13.62 -16.31
C ILE A 266 -0.29 -14.52 -15.35
N GLY A 267 0.52 -13.91 -14.51
CA GLY A 267 1.34 -14.61 -13.51
C GLY A 267 0.52 -15.48 -12.55
N GLY A 268 -0.77 -15.18 -12.36
CA GLY A 268 -1.69 -16.02 -11.58
C GLY A 268 -1.85 -17.45 -12.12
N ARG A 269 -1.54 -17.72 -13.40
CA ARG A 269 -1.53 -19.09 -13.94
C ARG A 269 -0.19 -19.81 -13.78
N SER A 270 0.86 -19.10 -13.40
CA SER A 270 2.19 -19.66 -13.13
C SER A 270 2.32 -20.09 -11.66
N VAL A 271 1.66 -21.18 -11.29
CA VAL A 271 1.58 -21.70 -9.90
C VAL A 271 2.97 -21.96 -9.32
N LYS A 272 3.22 -21.44 -8.11
CA LYS A 272 4.46 -21.61 -7.35
C LYS A 272 4.37 -22.81 -6.40
N TRP A 273 5.52 -23.32 -5.97
CA TRP A 273 5.62 -24.43 -5.00
C TRP A 273 4.78 -25.64 -5.46
N LEU A 274 4.93 -26.03 -6.72
CA LEU A 274 4.03 -26.95 -7.40
C LEU A 274 4.06 -28.36 -6.77
N THR A 275 2.87 -28.88 -6.48
CA THR A 275 2.67 -30.22 -5.89
C THR A 275 1.81 -31.13 -6.76
N ARG A 276 0.92 -30.59 -7.62
CA ARG A 276 0.02 -31.42 -8.44
C ARG A 276 -0.25 -30.81 -9.81
N LEU A 277 -0.32 -31.68 -10.80
CA LEU A 277 -0.91 -31.45 -12.12
C LEU A 277 -2.09 -32.41 -12.30
N ILE A 278 -3.29 -31.89 -12.48
CA ILE A 278 -4.51 -32.70 -12.57
C ILE A 278 -5.13 -32.44 -13.94
N VAL A 279 -5.12 -33.45 -14.80
CA VAL A 279 -5.71 -33.35 -16.14
C VAL A 279 -7.22 -33.53 -16.04
N THR A 280 -8.00 -32.58 -16.53
CA THR A 280 -9.46 -32.55 -16.35
C THR A 280 -10.19 -32.21 -17.65
N LYS A 281 -11.50 -32.47 -17.66
CA LYS A 281 -12.40 -32.05 -18.75
C LYS A 281 -12.84 -30.60 -18.62
N GLU A 282 -13.07 -30.14 -17.40
CA GLU A 282 -13.52 -28.78 -17.06
C GLU A 282 -12.39 -27.98 -16.41
N PRO A 283 -12.46 -26.63 -16.39
CA PRO A 283 -11.49 -25.80 -15.68
C PRO A 283 -11.42 -26.14 -14.19
N SER A 284 -10.38 -25.64 -13.52
CA SER A 284 -10.22 -25.81 -12.07
C SER A 284 -11.42 -25.25 -11.31
N ASP A 285 -11.91 -26.03 -10.35
CA ASP A 285 -12.92 -25.63 -9.37
C ASP A 285 -12.31 -25.03 -8.09
N ASN A 286 -10.99 -24.81 -8.06
CA ASN A 286 -10.31 -24.21 -6.93
C ASN A 286 -10.83 -22.79 -6.66
N TRP A 287 -10.97 -22.45 -5.39
CA TRP A 287 -11.50 -21.15 -4.95
C TRP A 287 -10.78 -19.96 -5.61
N TYR A 288 -9.45 -20.03 -5.74
CA TYR A 288 -8.63 -18.98 -6.35
C TYR A 288 -8.75 -18.90 -7.88
N HIS A 289 -9.25 -19.95 -8.55
CA HIS A 289 -9.61 -19.90 -9.96
C HIS A 289 -10.97 -19.24 -10.18
N ILE A 290 -11.92 -19.47 -9.27
CA ILE A 290 -13.28 -18.96 -9.36
C ILE A 290 -13.32 -17.49 -8.94
N TYR A 291 -12.81 -17.15 -7.75
CA TYR A 291 -13.03 -15.84 -7.10
C TYR A 291 -11.88 -14.83 -7.25
N ASP A 292 -10.82 -15.18 -7.98
CA ASP A 292 -9.69 -14.29 -8.27
C ASP A 292 -9.33 -14.36 -9.78
N ASN A 293 -8.50 -13.43 -10.26
CA ASN A 293 -7.98 -13.42 -11.63
C ASN A 293 -9.07 -13.43 -12.73
N ARG A 294 -10.08 -12.56 -12.57
CA ARG A 294 -11.15 -12.32 -13.56
C ARG A 294 -11.33 -10.83 -13.88
N VAL A 295 -11.69 -10.53 -15.12
CA VAL A 295 -12.18 -9.21 -15.53
C VAL A 295 -13.69 -9.30 -15.72
N LEU A 296 -14.43 -8.87 -14.69
CA LEU A 296 -15.89 -8.83 -14.76
C LEU A 296 -16.37 -7.65 -15.64
N PRO A 297 -17.56 -7.74 -16.26
CA PRO A 297 -18.14 -6.64 -17.03
C PRO A 297 -18.25 -5.33 -16.25
N THR A 298 -18.04 -4.19 -16.92
CA THR A 298 -17.90 -2.86 -16.29
C THR A 298 -19.10 -2.42 -15.44
N MET A 299 -20.32 -2.88 -15.78
CA MET A 299 -21.54 -2.55 -15.02
C MET A 299 -21.67 -3.34 -13.71
N VAL A 300 -20.88 -4.40 -13.52
CA VAL A 300 -20.92 -5.21 -12.31
C VAL A 300 -20.24 -4.43 -11.19
N SER A 301 -21.00 -4.11 -10.14
CA SER A 301 -20.47 -3.43 -8.97
C SER A 301 -19.76 -4.40 -8.01
N PRO A 302 -18.91 -3.91 -7.09
CA PRO A 302 -18.34 -4.74 -6.04
C PRO A 302 -19.40 -5.46 -5.21
N GLU A 303 -20.55 -4.83 -4.98
CA GLU A 303 -21.68 -5.40 -4.23
C GLU A 303 -22.40 -6.47 -5.06
N GLU A 304 -22.73 -6.20 -6.31
CA GLU A 304 -23.37 -7.18 -7.20
C GLU A 304 -22.51 -8.43 -7.39
N SER A 305 -21.19 -8.25 -7.53
CA SER A 305 -20.26 -9.39 -7.60
C SER A 305 -20.26 -10.25 -6.32
N ALA A 306 -20.58 -9.67 -5.15
CA ALA A 306 -20.64 -10.43 -3.90
C ALA A 306 -21.96 -11.23 -3.79
N ASN A 307 -23.04 -10.69 -4.33
CA ASN A 307 -24.38 -11.27 -4.21
C ASN A 307 -24.69 -12.35 -5.26
N ASN A 308 -23.93 -12.40 -6.35
CA ASN A 308 -24.20 -13.30 -7.46
C ASN A 308 -22.96 -14.09 -7.89
N VAL A 309 -22.89 -15.34 -7.43
CA VAL A 309 -21.78 -16.27 -7.73
C VAL A 309 -21.60 -16.54 -9.22
N LYS A 310 -22.64 -16.36 -10.06
CA LYS A 310 -22.57 -16.63 -11.50
C LYS A 310 -21.58 -15.71 -12.22
N TRP A 311 -21.28 -14.54 -11.67
CA TRP A 311 -20.23 -13.67 -12.20
C TRP A 311 -18.84 -14.31 -12.12
N TRP A 312 -18.63 -15.20 -11.15
CA TRP A 312 -17.33 -15.84 -10.89
C TRP A 312 -17.19 -17.22 -11.53
N THR A 313 -18.28 -17.85 -11.97
CA THR A 313 -18.23 -19.19 -12.56
C THR A 313 -18.30 -19.19 -14.09
N ASP A 314 -18.44 -18.02 -14.71
CA ASP A 314 -18.41 -17.87 -16.16
C ASP A 314 -16.96 -17.68 -16.66
N GLU A 315 -16.44 -18.70 -17.34
CA GLU A 315 -15.07 -18.71 -17.87
C GLU A 315 -14.77 -17.62 -18.89
N ARG A 316 -15.78 -16.96 -19.48
CA ARG A 316 -15.55 -15.82 -20.38
C ARG A 316 -14.87 -14.65 -19.68
N TYR A 317 -14.94 -14.60 -18.35
CA TYR A 317 -14.30 -13.56 -17.54
C TYR A 317 -12.98 -14.01 -16.92
N ALA A 318 -12.64 -15.31 -16.99
CA ALA A 318 -11.37 -15.83 -16.49
C ALA A 318 -10.20 -15.37 -17.35
N ILE A 319 -9.18 -14.79 -16.73
CA ILE A 319 -8.03 -14.27 -17.45
C ILE A 319 -7.03 -15.40 -17.73
N TYR A 320 -6.57 -15.51 -18.97
CA TYR A 320 -5.49 -16.41 -19.37
C TYR A 320 -4.39 -15.59 -20.05
N ASP A 321 -4.41 -15.51 -21.39
CA ASP A 321 -3.49 -14.70 -22.18
C ASP A 321 -3.61 -13.21 -21.80
N LEU A 322 -2.47 -12.52 -21.73
CA LEU A 322 -2.43 -11.06 -21.56
C LEU A 322 -2.95 -10.33 -22.82
N GLY A 323 -3.27 -9.04 -22.66
CA GLY A 323 -3.51 -8.12 -23.77
C GLY A 323 -2.35 -7.14 -23.95
N PRO A 324 -2.30 -6.38 -25.06
CA PRO A 324 -1.28 -5.35 -25.27
C PRO A 324 -1.35 -4.30 -24.16
N ASN A 325 -0.19 -3.96 -23.59
CA ASN A 325 -0.03 -2.92 -22.58
C ASN A 325 1.33 -2.24 -22.74
N SER A 326 1.42 -0.97 -22.36
CA SER A 326 2.66 -0.19 -22.36
C SER A 326 2.62 0.85 -21.24
N ALA A 327 3.81 1.24 -20.79
CA ALA A 327 4.00 2.36 -19.86
C ALA A 327 5.28 3.12 -20.19
N THR A 328 5.26 4.43 -19.92
CA THR A 328 6.42 5.31 -20.03
C THR A 328 7.26 5.19 -18.77
N ALA A 329 8.55 4.89 -18.89
CA ALA A 329 9.48 4.88 -17.77
C ALA A 329 10.22 6.23 -17.65
N PHE A 330 10.57 6.82 -18.79
CA PHE A 330 11.21 8.13 -18.87
C PHE A 330 10.45 9.04 -19.88
N PRO A 331 10.14 10.28 -19.49
CA PRO A 331 10.54 10.96 -18.26
C PRO A 331 9.92 10.33 -17.01
N ALA A 332 10.71 10.24 -15.93
CA ALA A 332 10.32 9.61 -14.69
C ALA A 332 9.31 10.48 -13.93
N HIS A 333 8.58 9.88 -12.98
CA HIS A 333 7.71 10.66 -12.10
C HIS A 333 8.53 11.69 -11.32
N GLU A 334 8.07 12.94 -11.32
CA GLU A 334 8.73 14.10 -10.69
C GLU A 334 10.08 14.46 -11.32
N GLU A 335 10.43 13.89 -12.47
CA GLU A 335 11.60 14.32 -13.22
C GLU A 335 11.45 15.79 -13.63
N GLN A 336 12.51 16.57 -13.47
CA GLN A 336 12.59 17.97 -13.87
C GLN A 336 13.63 18.11 -14.98
N LEU A 337 13.18 18.50 -16.18
CA LEU A 337 14.05 18.80 -17.32
C LEU A 337 14.32 20.30 -17.36
N CYS A 338 15.57 20.70 -17.12
CA CYS A 338 15.99 22.10 -17.26
C CYS A 338 15.99 22.49 -18.75
N LEU A 339 15.28 23.57 -19.09
CA LEU A 339 15.20 24.13 -20.44
C LEU A 339 16.44 24.94 -20.82
N VAL A 340 17.15 25.49 -19.83
CA VAL A 340 18.38 26.25 -20.05
C VAL A 340 19.53 25.29 -20.29
N GLY A 341 20.08 25.31 -21.51
CA GLY A 341 21.16 24.41 -21.91
C GLY A 341 20.71 22.96 -22.13
N ALA A 342 19.40 22.72 -22.26
CA ALA A 342 18.86 21.42 -22.63
C ALA A 342 19.46 20.93 -23.96
N GLN A 343 19.59 19.62 -24.12
CA GLN A 343 19.77 19.03 -25.44
C GLN A 343 18.55 19.35 -26.31
N ASN A 344 18.74 19.37 -27.64
CA ASN A 344 17.64 19.67 -28.56
C ASN A 344 16.48 18.66 -28.44
N ASN A 345 16.79 17.41 -28.12
CA ASN A 345 15.82 16.32 -27.98
C ASN A 345 15.89 15.69 -26.59
N TYR A 346 14.75 15.20 -26.13
CA TYR A 346 14.62 14.32 -24.97
C TYR A 346 14.22 12.93 -25.44
N LYS A 347 14.94 11.91 -24.97
CA LYS A 347 14.66 10.50 -25.30
C LYS A 347 13.57 9.93 -24.39
N VAL A 348 12.33 9.97 -24.87
CA VAL A 348 11.17 9.34 -24.20
C VAL A 348 11.25 7.84 -24.42
N ARG A 349 11.07 7.05 -23.35
CA ARG A 349 11.25 5.59 -23.42
C ARG A 349 10.46 4.85 -22.36
N GLY A 350 10.16 3.60 -22.64
CA GLY A 350 9.37 2.74 -21.76
C GLY A 350 9.35 1.29 -22.23
N TYR A 351 8.46 0.49 -21.66
CA TYR A 351 8.28 -0.91 -22.05
C TYR A 351 6.88 -1.11 -22.64
N ALA A 352 6.73 -2.19 -23.40
CA ALA A 352 5.45 -2.73 -23.84
C ALA A 352 5.47 -4.26 -23.76
N TYR A 353 4.31 -4.89 -23.60
CA TYR A 353 4.17 -6.34 -23.63
C TYR A 353 2.84 -6.76 -24.25
N GLY A 354 2.83 -7.96 -24.83
CA GLY A 354 1.64 -8.63 -25.34
C GLY A 354 1.30 -9.89 -24.53
N GLY A 355 0.39 -10.71 -25.06
CA GLY A 355 0.05 -12.01 -24.49
C GLY A 355 -0.11 -13.09 -25.54
N GLY A 356 -0.22 -14.33 -25.11
CA GLY A 356 -0.43 -15.49 -25.97
C GLY A 356 0.62 -15.70 -27.07
N GLY A 357 1.83 -15.16 -26.90
CA GLY A 357 2.90 -15.22 -27.90
C GLY A 357 2.85 -14.14 -28.97
N ARG A 358 1.93 -13.17 -28.89
CA ARG A 358 1.77 -12.15 -29.93
C ARG A 358 2.80 -11.04 -29.81
N ARG A 359 3.45 -10.70 -30.93
CA ARG A 359 4.41 -9.60 -31.02
C ARG A 359 3.70 -8.25 -30.89
N ILE A 360 4.23 -7.35 -30.07
CA ILE A 360 3.92 -5.92 -30.19
C ILE A 360 4.59 -5.42 -31.47
N THR A 361 3.83 -4.91 -32.43
CA THR A 361 4.38 -4.47 -33.72
C THR A 361 4.58 -2.96 -33.77
N ARG A 362 3.85 -2.20 -32.95
CA ARG A 362 3.86 -0.74 -32.95
C ARG A 362 3.71 -0.18 -31.55
N CYS A 363 4.53 0.81 -31.24
CA CYS A 363 4.44 1.68 -30.08
C CYS A 363 4.30 3.11 -30.60
N GLU A 364 3.25 3.81 -30.20
CA GLU A 364 2.91 5.12 -30.75
C GLU A 364 2.79 6.15 -29.65
N VAL A 365 3.46 7.29 -29.82
CA VAL A 365 3.46 8.41 -28.88
C VAL A 365 2.71 9.59 -29.47
N THR A 366 1.93 10.27 -28.64
CA THR A 366 1.22 11.51 -28.99
C THR A 366 1.48 12.59 -27.94
N LEU A 367 1.56 13.84 -28.40
CA LEU A 367 1.71 15.06 -27.59
C LEU A 367 0.49 15.99 -27.71
N ASP A 368 -0.54 15.57 -28.44
CA ASP A 368 -1.71 16.38 -28.79
C ASP A 368 -3.02 15.67 -28.46
N GLN A 369 -2.99 14.86 -27.39
CA GLN A 369 -4.13 14.11 -26.86
C GLN A 369 -4.73 13.10 -27.86
N GLY A 370 -3.88 12.52 -28.72
CA GLY A 370 -4.23 11.44 -29.64
C GLY A 370 -4.76 11.89 -31.00
N LYS A 371 -4.62 13.17 -31.36
CA LYS A 371 -4.97 13.67 -32.69
C LYS A 371 -3.96 13.21 -33.74
N THR A 372 -2.67 13.25 -33.41
CA THR A 372 -1.59 12.72 -34.22
C THR A 372 -0.70 11.79 -33.41
N TRP A 373 -0.06 10.84 -34.09
CA TRP A 373 0.74 9.79 -33.48
C TRP A 373 2.07 9.66 -34.20
N ARG A 374 3.13 9.46 -33.43
CA ARG A 374 4.50 9.20 -33.91
C ARG A 374 4.89 7.79 -33.56
N LEU A 375 5.52 7.11 -34.51
CA LEU A 375 5.97 5.74 -34.32
C LEU A 375 7.30 5.75 -33.55
N ALA A 376 7.33 5.06 -32.42
CA ALA A 376 8.55 4.82 -31.64
C ALA A 376 9.35 3.64 -32.21
N ASN A 377 10.65 3.66 -31.98
CA ASN A 377 11.52 2.50 -32.23
C ASN A 377 11.28 1.45 -31.15
N ILE A 378 11.33 0.17 -31.50
CA ILE A 378 11.14 -0.94 -30.56
C ILE A 378 12.38 -1.84 -30.60
N ASP A 379 12.94 -2.13 -29.43
CA ASP A 379 13.97 -3.13 -29.21
C ASP A 379 13.36 -4.44 -28.70
N TYR A 380 13.51 -5.50 -29.48
CA TYR A 380 13.06 -6.86 -29.16
C TYR A 380 14.25 -7.71 -28.73
N ALA A 381 14.73 -7.52 -27.50
CA ALA A 381 15.89 -8.28 -27.02
C ALA A 381 15.68 -9.81 -27.02
N GLU A 382 14.43 -10.30 -27.02
CA GLU A 382 14.09 -11.71 -27.21
C GLU A 382 14.58 -12.27 -28.56
N ASP A 383 14.59 -11.46 -29.63
CA ASP A 383 15.00 -11.90 -30.97
C ASP A 383 16.49 -12.24 -31.01
N ARG A 384 17.31 -11.57 -30.20
CA ARG A 384 18.72 -11.91 -30.04
C ARG A 384 18.92 -13.34 -29.48
N TYR A 385 17.97 -13.85 -28.70
CA TYR A 385 17.98 -15.25 -28.25
C TYR A 385 17.51 -16.23 -29.33
N ARG A 386 16.63 -15.81 -30.25
CA ARG A 386 16.28 -16.62 -31.43
C ARG A 386 17.47 -16.71 -32.39
N GLU A 387 18.10 -15.59 -32.67
CA GLU A 387 19.26 -15.46 -33.58
C GLU A 387 20.51 -16.16 -33.05
N ALA A 388 20.61 -16.35 -31.73
CA ALA A 388 21.69 -17.10 -31.11
C ALA A 388 21.78 -18.57 -31.54
N GLY A 389 20.70 -19.12 -32.12
CA GLY A 389 20.61 -20.51 -32.55
C GLY A 389 20.68 -21.53 -31.40
N ASP A 390 20.82 -22.80 -31.77
CA ASP A 390 20.90 -23.90 -30.80
C ASP A 390 22.15 -23.84 -29.91
N ARG A 391 21.95 -23.59 -28.61
CA ARG A 391 23.03 -23.65 -27.61
C ARG A 391 22.51 -23.97 -26.21
N MET A 392 23.41 -24.42 -25.34
CA MET A 392 23.09 -24.64 -23.93
C MET A 392 23.25 -23.36 -23.12
N LEU A 393 22.31 -23.09 -22.23
CA LEU A 393 22.29 -21.96 -21.30
C LEU A 393 21.75 -22.43 -19.94
N PHE A 394 22.55 -22.30 -18.88
CA PHE A 394 22.16 -22.69 -17.51
C PHE A 394 21.61 -24.12 -17.35
N ASP A 395 22.22 -25.07 -18.07
CA ASP A 395 21.86 -26.50 -18.13
C ASP A 395 20.62 -26.82 -18.97
N GLY A 396 19.96 -25.84 -19.58
CA GLY A 396 18.88 -26.05 -20.55
C GLY A 396 19.28 -25.69 -21.97
N LYS A 397 18.64 -26.32 -22.96
CA LYS A 397 18.73 -25.90 -24.36
C LYS A 397 18.01 -24.57 -24.55
N LEU A 398 18.65 -23.61 -25.21
CA LEU A 398 18.03 -22.38 -25.68
C LEU A 398 17.10 -22.70 -26.86
N ASP A 399 15.90 -23.15 -26.54
CA ASP A 399 14.92 -23.60 -27.52
C ASP A 399 14.11 -22.41 -28.03
N MET A 400 14.75 -21.47 -28.75
CA MET A 400 14.10 -20.24 -29.25
C MET A 400 14.12 -20.10 -30.77
N GLU A 401 15.14 -20.62 -31.45
CA GLU A 401 15.42 -20.39 -32.89
C GLU A 401 14.21 -20.58 -33.82
N TRP A 402 13.38 -21.60 -33.59
CA TRP A 402 12.23 -21.92 -34.46
C TRP A 402 10.91 -21.27 -34.02
N ARG A 403 10.89 -20.56 -32.88
CA ARG A 403 9.65 -20.07 -32.25
C ARG A 403 9.30 -18.68 -32.73
N GLU A 404 8.14 -18.58 -33.37
CA GLU A 404 7.55 -17.31 -33.76
C GLU A 404 6.91 -16.56 -32.57
N SER A 405 6.56 -17.28 -31.49
CA SER A 405 5.95 -16.67 -30.30
C SER A 405 6.89 -15.69 -29.61
N CYS A 406 6.36 -14.54 -29.19
CA CYS A 406 7.03 -13.58 -28.31
C CYS A 406 6.62 -13.78 -26.85
N PHE A 407 7.54 -14.25 -26.02
CA PHE A 407 7.34 -14.49 -24.59
C PHE A 407 7.64 -13.28 -23.71
N CYS A 408 8.32 -12.27 -24.27
CA CYS A 408 8.87 -11.18 -23.52
C CYS A 408 8.22 -9.83 -23.84
N TRP A 409 8.38 -8.90 -22.91
CA TRP A 409 8.26 -7.48 -23.16
C TRP A 409 9.29 -7.02 -24.21
N CYS A 410 9.03 -5.83 -24.75
CA CYS A 410 9.97 -5.09 -25.58
C CYS A 410 10.14 -3.68 -25.01
N PHE A 411 11.24 -3.05 -25.35
CA PHE A 411 11.53 -1.68 -24.95
C PHE A 411 11.25 -0.77 -26.14
N TRP A 412 10.70 0.41 -25.89
CA TRP A 412 10.45 1.40 -26.94
C TRP A 412 11.09 2.73 -26.58
N GLU A 413 11.52 3.46 -27.60
CA GLU A 413 12.06 4.80 -27.45
C GLU A 413 11.77 5.71 -28.64
N ILE A 414 11.69 7.01 -28.38
CA ILE A 414 11.55 8.06 -29.40
C ILE A 414 12.22 9.34 -28.90
N ASP A 415 13.02 9.96 -29.77
CA ASP A 415 13.57 11.30 -29.53
C ASP A 415 12.49 12.35 -29.84
N ILE A 416 12.16 13.18 -28.86
CA ILE A 416 11.19 14.26 -29.00
C ILE A 416 11.90 15.60 -28.81
N PRO A 417 11.75 16.57 -29.72
CA PRO A 417 12.28 17.91 -29.55
C PRO A 417 11.80 18.54 -28.23
N VAL A 418 12.73 19.07 -27.44
CA VAL A 418 12.40 19.73 -26.16
C VAL A 418 11.47 20.93 -26.38
N ALA A 419 11.61 21.62 -27.50
CA ALA A 419 10.72 22.70 -27.91
C ALA A 419 9.25 22.23 -28.04
N GLU A 420 9.01 21.00 -28.47
CA GLU A 420 7.65 20.46 -28.58
C GLU A 420 7.13 19.95 -27.24
N LEU A 421 7.99 19.32 -26.42
CA LEU A 421 7.62 18.95 -25.05
C LEU A 421 7.23 20.17 -24.21
N LYS A 422 7.87 21.31 -24.47
CA LYS A 422 7.54 22.58 -23.83
C LYS A 422 6.12 23.07 -24.15
N GLU A 423 5.66 22.86 -25.38
CA GLU A 423 4.32 23.26 -25.82
C GLU A 423 3.24 22.20 -25.50
N ALA A 424 3.66 20.97 -25.23
CA ALA A 424 2.76 19.87 -24.89
C ALA A 424 2.29 19.93 -23.42
N LYS A 425 1.04 19.54 -23.18
CA LYS A 425 0.48 19.41 -21.82
C LYS A 425 0.65 18.01 -21.26
N ASP A 426 0.75 17.03 -22.14
CA ASP A 426 0.77 15.62 -21.82
C ASP A 426 1.43 14.82 -22.94
N LEU A 427 1.92 13.66 -22.54
CA LEU A 427 2.48 12.64 -23.39
C LEU A 427 1.73 11.34 -23.14
N PHE A 428 1.28 10.71 -24.22
CA PHE A 428 0.64 9.39 -24.14
C PHE A 428 1.40 8.36 -24.95
N ILE A 429 1.39 7.13 -24.47
CA ILE A 429 1.84 5.94 -25.20
C ILE A 429 0.68 4.95 -25.34
N ARG A 430 0.59 4.33 -26.53
CA ARG A 430 -0.18 3.11 -26.76
C ARG A 430 0.65 2.11 -27.56
N CYS A 431 0.33 0.83 -27.44
CA CYS A 431 0.88 -0.22 -28.30
C CYS A 431 -0.22 -1.00 -29.03
N MET A 432 0.19 -1.67 -30.11
CA MET A 432 -0.63 -2.55 -30.94
C MET A 432 0.12 -3.86 -31.19
N ASP A 433 -0.59 -4.98 -31.08
CA ASP A 433 -0.04 -6.30 -31.38
C ASP A 433 -0.22 -6.72 -32.86
N GLU A 434 0.40 -7.82 -33.27
CA GLU A 434 0.33 -8.35 -34.63
C GLU A 434 -1.08 -8.79 -35.07
N ALA A 435 -2.00 -8.96 -34.11
CA ALA A 435 -3.42 -9.21 -34.38
C ALA A 435 -4.23 -7.89 -34.48
N MET A 436 -3.53 -6.75 -34.53
CA MET A 436 -4.11 -5.40 -34.59
C MET A 436 -4.95 -5.04 -33.36
N ASN A 437 -4.77 -5.72 -32.22
CA ASN A 437 -5.36 -5.30 -30.97
C ASN A 437 -4.58 -4.09 -30.46
N VAL A 438 -5.29 -2.99 -30.21
CA VAL A 438 -4.72 -1.73 -29.72
C VAL A 438 -5.18 -1.46 -28.30
N GLN A 439 -4.31 -0.86 -27.49
CA GLN A 439 -4.72 -0.36 -26.16
C GLN A 439 -5.89 0.63 -26.29
N PRO A 440 -6.94 0.48 -25.47
CA PRO A 440 -8.09 1.37 -25.53
C PRO A 440 -7.72 2.77 -25.04
N ARG A 441 -8.45 3.76 -25.55
CA ARG A 441 -8.43 5.12 -25.00
C ARG A 441 -9.04 5.14 -23.61
N ASP A 442 -10.23 4.57 -23.47
CA ASP A 442 -11.02 4.61 -22.25
C ASP A 442 -10.70 3.46 -21.30
N MET A 443 -10.86 3.72 -20.01
CA MET A 443 -10.61 2.73 -18.97
C MET A 443 -11.73 1.69 -18.93
N TYR A 444 -11.36 0.41 -19.01
CA TYR A 444 -12.24 -0.69 -18.65
C TYR A 444 -12.15 -0.94 -17.13
N TRP A 445 -12.95 -0.19 -16.35
CA TRP A 445 -12.99 -0.39 -14.90
C TRP A 445 -13.65 -1.74 -14.56
N SER A 446 -13.04 -2.51 -13.66
CA SER A 446 -13.60 -3.80 -13.21
C SER A 446 -13.47 -4.00 -11.70
N VAL A 447 -14.29 -4.89 -11.14
CA VAL A 447 -14.39 -5.16 -9.69
C VAL A 447 -13.04 -5.47 -9.03
N LEU A 448 -12.18 -6.26 -9.68
CA LEU A 448 -10.85 -6.63 -9.18
C LEU A 448 -9.74 -5.69 -9.65
N GLY A 449 -10.05 -4.71 -10.50
CA GLY A 449 -9.08 -3.78 -11.05
C GLY A 449 -7.94 -4.48 -11.80
N MET A 450 -8.27 -5.48 -12.61
CA MET A 450 -7.30 -6.30 -13.33
C MET A 450 -7.25 -5.94 -14.81
N MET A 451 -6.13 -6.25 -15.46
CA MET A 451 -5.90 -6.03 -16.89
C MET A 451 -6.10 -4.56 -17.32
N ASN A 452 -5.77 -3.61 -16.44
CA ASN A 452 -5.86 -2.19 -16.78
C ASN A 452 -4.83 -1.85 -17.87
N ASN A 453 -5.31 -1.55 -19.08
CA ASN A 453 -4.45 -1.24 -20.23
C ASN A 453 -4.85 0.01 -21.05
N PRO A 454 -5.53 1.05 -20.53
CA PRO A 454 -5.74 2.25 -21.32
C PRO A 454 -4.41 2.93 -21.67
N TRP A 455 -4.41 3.89 -22.60
CA TRP A 455 -3.22 4.68 -22.94
C TRP A 455 -2.56 5.23 -21.68
N TYR A 456 -1.25 5.03 -21.55
CA TYR A 456 -0.52 5.51 -20.38
C TYR A 456 -0.18 6.98 -20.57
N ARG A 457 -0.63 7.84 -19.65
CA ARG A 457 -0.52 9.31 -19.73
C ARG A 457 0.48 9.83 -18.73
N VAL A 458 1.44 10.64 -19.18
CA VAL A 458 2.32 11.46 -18.35
C VAL A 458 1.95 12.92 -18.58
N THR A 459 1.65 13.69 -17.53
CA THR A 459 1.38 15.13 -17.68
C THR A 459 2.67 15.93 -17.58
N ILE A 460 2.72 17.05 -18.29
CA ILE A 460 3.87 17.96 -18.38
C ILE A 460 3.43 19.31 -17.80
N SER A 461 4.12 19.79 -16.78
CA SER A 461 3.95 21.14 -16.24
C SER A 461 5.19 21.99 -16.45
N HIS A 462 4.98 23.26 -16.82
CA HIS A 462 6.05 24.24 -16.97
C HIS A 462 6.24 25.00 -15.66
N GLU A 463 7.42 24.89 -15.06
CA GLU A 463 7.77 25.46 -13.76
C GLU A 463 9.06 26.27 -13.90
N ASN A 464 8.93 27.58 -14.10
CA ASN A 464 10.05 28.49 -14.41
C ASN A 464 10.84 28.00 -15.64
N ASP A 465 12.12 27.68 -15.48
CA ASP A 465 13.00 27.16 -16.53
C ASP A 465 12.99 25.63 -16.62
N TYR A 466 11.98 24.95 -16.07
CA TYR A 466 11.90 23.49 -16.03
C TYR A 466 10.57 22.95 -16.56
N LEU A 467 10.62 21.77 -17.16
CA LEU A 467 9.44 20.90 -17.34
C LEU A 467 9.43 19.85 -16.23
N ARG A 468 8.31 19.71 -15.52
CA ARG A 468 8.08 18.63 -14.54
C ARG A 468 7.11 17.61 -15.11
N PHE A 469 7.42 16.32 -14.92
CA PHE A 469 6.64 15.21 -15.46
C PHE A 469 5.94 14.42 -14.37
N GLU A 470 4.63 14.20 -14.50
CA GLU A 470 3.85 13.42 -13.54
C GLU A 470 3.25 12.18 -14.18
N HIS A 471 3.56 11.00 -13.64
CA HIS A 471 2.94 9.74 -14.02
C HIS A 471 1.50 9.65 -13.48
N PRO A 472 0.66 8.69 -13.93
CA PRO A 472 -0.72 8.58 -13.45
C PRO A 472 -0.84 8.50 -11.92
N THR A 473 -0.06 7.62 -11.31
CA THR A 473 -0.13 7.29 -9.88
C THR A 473 1.20 6.75 -9.38
N GLN A 474 1.47 6.88 -8.07
CA GLN A 474 2.48 6.10 -7.38
C GLN A 474 1.89 4.79 -6.80
N PRO A 475 2.69 3.71 -6.67
CA PRO A 475 2.22 2.41 -6.20
C PRO A 475 1.78 2.40 -4.72
N ALA A 476 1.08 1.36 -4.30
CA ALA A 476 0.56 1.20 -2.94
C ALA A 476 -0.33 2.38 -2.48
N LEU A 477 0.00 2.95 -1.31
CA LEU A 477 -0.62 4.14 -0.74
C LEU A 477 0.32 5.37 -0.84
N MET A 478 1.40 5.27 -1.62
CA MET A 478 2.28 6.40 -1.84
C MET A 478 1.48 7.51 -2.54
N PRO A 479 1.48 8.74 -2.01
CA PRO A 479 0.79 9.84 -2.65
C PRO A 479 1.55 10.27 -3.90
N GLY A 480 0.83 10.75 -4.91
CA GLY A 480 1.43 11.36 -6.09
C GLY A 480 0.83 10.89 -7.41
N GLY A 481 1.22 11.59 -8.47
CA GLY A 481 0.73 11.40 -9.81
C GLY A 481 -0.49 12.26 -10.15
N TRP A 482 -0.68 12.49 -11.44
CA TRP A 482 -1.66 13.46 -11.93
C TRP A 482 -3.10 13.04 -11.65
N MET A 483 -3.40 11.73 -11.59
CA MET A 483 -4.78 11.28 -11.33
C MET A 483 -5.25 11.67 -9.92
N GLU A 484 -4.38 11.56 -8.91
CA GLU A 484 -4.69 11.99 -7.56
C GLU A 484 -4.78 13.52 -7.47
N ARG A 485 -3.89 14.24 -8.17
CA ARG A 485 -3.95 15.71 -8.27
C ARG A 485 -5.25 16.21 -8.88
N VAL A 486 -5.78 15.52 -9.89
CA VAL A 486 -7.06 15.85 -10.55
C VAL A 486 -8.26 15.45 -9.69
N LYS A 487 -8.24 14.27 -9.06
CA LYS A 487 -9.37 13.79 -8.26
C LYS A 487 -9.53 14.54 -6.93
N LYS A 488 -8.44 14.93 -6.28
CA LYS A 488 -8.45 15.61 -4.97
C LYS A 488 -9.32 16.89 -4.92
N PRO A 489 -9.31 17.78 -5.94
CA PRO A 489 -10.23 18.92 -6.01
C PRO A 489 -11.61 18.59 -6.60
N GLY A 490 -11.93 17.32 -6.89
CA GLY A 490 -13.23 16.88 -7.41
C GLY A 490 -13.31 16.70 -8.93
N GLY A 491 -12.16 16.62 -9.63
CA GLY A 491 -12.13 16.38 -11.08
C GLY A 491 -12.66 14.99 -11.46
N ASP A 492 -13.41 14.93 -12.55
CA ASP A 492 -14.03 13.71 -13.06
C ASP A 492 -13.12 12.97 -14.06
N LEU A 493 -12.40 11.96 -13.57
CA LEU A 493 -11.54 11.11 -14.40
C LEU A 493 -12.31 10.23 -15.40
N THR A 494 -13.64 10.17 -15.32
CA THR A 494 -14.50 9.41 -16.24
C THR A 494 -15.08 10.25 -17.37
N ASN A 495 -14.79 11.55 -17.41
CA ASN A 495 -15.37 12.50 -18.37
C ASN A 495 -14.91 12.33 -19.83
N GLY A 496 -14.11 11.30 -20.15
CA GLY A 496 -13.53 11.11 -21.49
C GLY A 496 -12.37 12.06 -21.84
N TYR A 497 -11.97 12.94 -20.92
CA TYR A 497 -10.88 13.92 -21.06
C TYR A 497 -9.94 13.92 -19.85
N TRP A 498 -9.82 12.78 -19.16
CA TRP A 498 -8.89 12.57 -18.04
C TRP A 498 -9.03 13.62 -16.91
N GLY A 499 -10.26 14.12 -16.69
CA GLY A 499 -10.59 15.12 -15.69
C GLY A 499 -10.24 16.56 -16.03
N GLU A 500 -9.87 16.87 -17.28
CA GLU A 500 -9.80 18.25 -17.76
C GLU A 500 -11.20 18.83 -18.00
N THR A 501 -11.40 20.10 -17.66
CA THR A 501 -12.63 20.85 -17.96
C THR A 501 -12.57 21.39 -19.39
N LEU A 502 -13.57 21.07 -20.21
CA LEU A 502 -13.68 21.62 -21.57
C LEU A 502 -14.01 23.12 -21.49
N SER A 503 -13.29 23.94 -22.25
CA SER A 503 -13.55 25.39 -22.33
C SER A 503 -14.97 25.64 -22.88
N GLY A 504 -15.87 26.16 -22.05
CA GLY A 504 -17.24 26.52 -22.42
C GLY A 504 -18.35 25.53 -22.02
N SER A 505 -18.03 24.44 -21.32
CA SER A 505 -19.06 23.62 -20.68
C SER A 505 -19.23 24.04 -19.22
N ASP A 506 -20.44 24.44 -18.83
CA ASP A 506 -20.83 24.45 -17.43
C ASP A 506 -20.57 23.05 -16.86
N ALA A 507 -19.62 22.95 -15.94
CA ALA A 507 -19.33 21.69 -15.28
C ALA A 507 -20.66 21.17 -14.68
N PRO A 508 -21.07 19.92 -14.97
CA PRO A 508 -22.15 19.30 -14.23
C PRO A 508 -21.81 19.43 -12.74
N PRO A 509 -22.80 19.66 -11.85
CA PRO A 509 -22.53 19.67 -10.43
C PRO A 509 -21.79 18.37 -10.07
N PRO A 510 -20.80 18.44 -9.17
CA PRO A 510 -20.00 17.28 -8.82
C PRO A 510 -20.96 16.13 -8.52
N VAL A 511 -20.81 15.02 -9.25
CA VAL A 511 -21.38 13.76 -8.77
C VAL A 511 -20.59 13.47 -7.51
N GLN A 512 -21.11 13.95 -6.38
CA GLN A 512 -20.77 13.40 -5.10
C GLN A 512 -21.13 11.91 -5.22
N GLU A 513 -20.14 11.07 -5.47
CA GLU A 513 -20.22 9.70 -4.98
C GLU A 513 -20.46 9.88 -3.48
N VAL A 514 -21.72 9.75 -3.09
CA VAL A 514 -22.10 9.53 -1.70
C VAL A 514 -21.20 8.38 -1.27
N ALA A 515 -20.28 8.66 -0.34
CA ALA A 515 -19.38 7.66 0.18
C ALA A 515 -20.23 6.46 0.54
N LYS A 516 -20.12 5.35 -0.21
CA LYS A 516 -20.86 4.14 0.13
C LYS A 516 -20.35 3.71 1.49
N GLU A 517 -21.19 3.90 2.49
CA GLU A 517 -20.92 3.48 3.86
C GLU A 517 -20.52 2.01 3.83
N VAL A 518 -19.34 1.70 4.37
CA VAL A 518 -18.92 0.32 4.58
C VAL A 518 -19.97 -0.34 5.45
N LYS A 519 -20.57 -1.43 4.94
CA LYS A 519 -21.59 -2.17 5.66
C LYS A 519 -20.98 -2.76 6.92
N MET A 520 -21.41 -2.24 8.07
CA MET A 520 -20.93 -2.70 9.38
C MET A 520 -21.78 -3.87 9.92
N THR A 521 -22.94 -4.15 9.33
CA THR A 521 -23.85 -5.21 9.77
C THR A 521 -23.66 -6.54 9.02
N SER A 522 -23.96 -7.64 9.70
CA SER A 522 -24.10 -8.97 9.09
C SER A 522 -25.57 -9.25 8.76
N ASP A 523 -25.87 -9.57 7.49
CA ASP A 523 -27.22 -9.88 7.00
C ASP A 523 -27.81 -11.17 7.57
N SER A 524 -26.98 -12.08 8.07
CA SER A 524 -27.42 -13.34 8.67
C SER A 524 -28.00 -13.17 10.08
N ILE A 525 -27.96 -11.96 10.63
CA ILE A 525 -28.31 -11.66 12.02
C ILE A 525 -29.43 -10.63 12.03
N SER A 526 -30.61 -11.06 12.50
CA SER A 526 -31.82 -10.24 12.56
C SER A 526 -32.43 -10.19 13.96
N ASN A 527 -31.61 -10.42 14.99
CA ASN A 527 -32.05 -10.38 16.38
C ASN A 527 -32.37 -8.94 16.78
N THR A 528 -33.46 -8.75 17.51
CA THR A 528 -33.75 -7.46 18.17
C THR A 528 -33.27 -7.54 19.60
N ILE A 529 -32.38 -6.63 20.00
CA ILE A 529 -31.83 -6.52 21.34
C ILE A 529 -32.54 -5.39 22.08
N THR A 530 -33.05 -5.67 23.27
CA THR A 530 -33.69 -4.66 24.13
C THR A 530 -32.66 -3.83 24.90
N ILE A 531 -33.07 -2.66 25.40
CA ILE A 531 -32.19 -1.84 26.25
C ILE A 531 -31.76 -2.55 27.53
N ASP A 532 -32.62 -3.38 28.10
CA ASP A 532 -32.31 -4.15 29.32
C ASP A 532 -31.33 -5.29 29.03
N GLU A 533 -31.35 -5.88 27.83
CA GLU A 533 -30.34 -6.84 27.39
C GLU A 533 -29.00 -6.17 27.13
N LEU A 534 -28.97 -5.04 26.42
CA LEU A 534 -27.74 -4.26 26.21
C LEU A 534 -27.08 -3.88 27.54
N ARG A 535 -27.87 -3.46 28.54
CA ARG A 535 -27.38 -3.07 29.87
C ARG A 535 -26.78 -4.22 30.68
N LYS A 536 -27.14 -5.49 30.41
CA LYS A 536 -26.47 -6.64 31.05
C LYS A 536 -25.02 -6.79 30.59
N HIS A 537 -24.68 -6.21 29.45
CA HIS A 537 -23.36 -6.22 28.83
C HIS A 537 -22.64 -4.87 28.99
N ASP A 538 -23.03 -4.06 29.98
CA ASP A 538 -22.28 -2.89 30.43
C ASP A 538 -21.13 -3.29 31.39
N THR A 539 -20.34 -4.29 30.99
CA THR A 539 -19.28 -4.90 31.83
C THR A 539 -17.93 -4.86 31.11
N ASP A 540 -16.84 -5.01 31.86
CA ASP A 540 -15.48 -5.09 31.33
C ASP A 540 -15.16 -6.43 30.66
N THR A 541 -15.81 -7.51 31.08
CA THR A 541 -15.57 -8.87 30.55
C THR A 541 -16.41 -9.25 29.34
N SER A 542 -17.58 -8.63 29.14
CA SER A 542 -18.44 -8.87 27.98
C SER A 542 -19.11 -7.58 27.53
N PRO A 543 -18.35 -6.65 26.92
CA PRO A 543 -18.86 -5.34 26.54
C PRO A 543 -19.62 -5.41 25.21
N TRP A 544 -20.89 -5.02 25.23
CA TRP A 544 -21.66 -4.74 24.02
C TRP A 544 -21.81 -3.25 23.81
N PHE A 545 -21.77 -2.80 22.57
CA PHE A 545 -21.89 -1.37 22.22
C PHE A 545 -22.72 -1.18 20.96
N VAL A 546 -23.23 0.05 20.76
CA VAL A 546 -24.14 0.37 19.65
C VAL A 546 -23.45 1.27 18.64
N LEU A 547 -23.54 0.93 17.35
CA LEU A 547 -23.15 1.77 16.21
C LEU A 547 -24.28 1.84 15.18
N ASN A 548 -24.70 3.03 14.78
CA ASN A 548 -25.80 3.27 13.84
C ASN A 548 -27.11 2.52 14.19
N GLY A 549 -27.35 2.30 15.49
CA GLY A 549 -28.51 1.54 15.98
C GLY A 549 -28.35 0.01 15.99
N GLU A 550 -27.17 -0.48 15.62
CA GLU A 550 -26.83 -1.90 15.58
C GLU A 550 -25.92 -2.24 16.74
N VAL A 551 -26.09 -3.43 17.33
CA VAL A 551 -25.36 -3.89 18.52
C VAL A 551 -24.24 -4.84 18.12
N TYR A 552 -23.08 -4.64 18.75
CA TYR A 552 -21.87 -5.41 18.49
C TYR A 552 -21.30 -5.97 19.80
N ASP A 553 -20.79 -7.20 19.74
CA ASP A 553 -20.08 -7.87 20.83
C ASP A 553 -18.56 -7.66 20.70
N GLY A 554 -18.00 -6.83 21.58
CA GLY A 554 -16.57 -6.52 21.59
C GLY A 554 -15.69 -7.55 22.30
N THR A 555 -16.27 -8.58 22.93
CA THR A 555 -15.57 -9.49 23.86
C THR A 555 -14.34 -10.14 23.22
N ALA A 556 -14.51 -10.72 22.03
CA ALA A 556 -13.44 -11.44 21.32
C ALA A 556 -12.31 -10.53 20.81
N PHE A 557 -12.49 -9.21 20.86
CA PHE A 557 -11.54 -8.24 20.34
C PHE A 557 -10.89 -7.36 21.42
N LEU A 558 -11.17 -7.60 22.71
CA LEU A 558 -10.61 -6.84 23.83
C LEU A 558 -9.07 -6.81 23.83
N GLU A 559 -8.43 -7.96 23.64
CA GLU A 559 -6.96 -8.06 23.59
C GLU A 559 -6.38 -7.67 22.22
N GLY A 560 -7.21 -7.72 21.16
CA GLY A 560 -6.81 -7.43 19.78
C GLY A 560 -6.93 -5.96 19.38
N HIS A 561 -7.59 -5.13 20.20
CA HIS A 561 -7.85 -3.73 19.89
C HIS A 561 -6.58 -2.87 20.03
N PRO A 562 -6.11 -2.15 18.99
CA PRO A 562 -4.89 -1.34 19.05
C PRO A 562 -4.89 -0.24 20.12
N GLY A 563 -6.07 0.27 20.50
CA GLY A 563 -6.24 1.24 21.60
C GLY A 563 -6.25 0.61 23.01
N GLY A 564 -6.14 -0.71 23.11
CA GLY A 564 -6.31 -1.47 24.34
C GLY A 564 -7.77 -1.80 24.65
N ALA A 565 -7.97 -2.77 25.55
CA ALA A 565 -9.29 -3.26 25.98
C ALA A 565 -10.18 -2.12 26.52
N GLN A 566 -9.59 -1.16 27.23
CA GLN A 566 -10.32 -0.06 27.86
C GLN A 566 -11.10 0.80 26.87
N SER A 567 -10.64 0.94 25.62
CA SER A 567 -11.36 1.69 24.58
C SER A 567 -12.72 1.05 24.27
N ILE A 568 -12.78 -0.28 24.20
CA ILE A 568 -14.03 -1.01 23.96
C ILE A 568 -14.90 -1.02 25.22
N ILE A 569 -14.30 -1.23 26.39
CA ILE A 569 -15.01 -1.22 27.68
C ILE A 569 -15.68 0.13 27.94
N SER A 570 -15.05 1.23 27.51
CA SER A 570 -15.62 2.58 27.62
C SER A 570 -16.83 2.84 26.72
N SER A 571 -17.05 1.97 25.73
CA SER A 571 -18.22 1.96 24.84
C SER A 571 -19.31 0.99 25.28
N ALA A 572 -19.05 0.18 26.31
CA ALA A 572 -20.01 -0.80 26.82
C ALA A 572 -21.33 -0.12 27.24
N GLY A 573 -22.45 -0.70 26.82
CA GLY A 573 -23.80 -0.26 27.15
C GLY A 573 -24.27 1.04 26.48
N ILE A 574 -23.46 1.68 25.63
CA ILE A 574 -23.76 3.01 25.06
C ILE A 574 -23.67 3.05 23.52
N ASP A 575 -24.28 4.09 22.92
CA ASP A 575 -24.13 4.41 21.50
C ASP A 575 -22.82 5.17 21.27
N SER A 576 -21.90 4.54 20.54
CA SER A 576 -20.56 5.05 20.26
C SER A 576 -20.38 5.43 18.78
N THR A 577 -21.47 5.59 18.03
CA THR A 577 -21.46 5.86 16.58
C THR A 577 -20.53 7.00 16.19
N ASP A 578 -20.72 8.18 16.78
CA ASP A 578 -19.94 9.38 16.46
C ASP A 578 -18.45 9.19 16.74
N GLU A 579 -18.11 8.49 17.84
CA GLU A 579 -16.73 8.22 18.24
C GLU A 579 -16.07 7.22 17.30
N PHE A 580 -16.78 6.14 16.99
CA PHE A 580 -16.29 5.07 16.13
C PHE A 580 -16.01 5.60 14.73
N MET A 581 -16.96 6.32 14.14
CA MET A 581 -16.86 6.84 12.77
C MET A 581 -15.79 7.92 12.61
N ALA A 582 -15.48 8.68 13.67
CA ALA A 582 -14.48 9.75 13.63
C ALA A 582 -13.03 9.24 13.77
N ILE A 583 -12.82 8.04 14.34
CA ILE A 583 -11.50 7.55 14.75
C ILE A 583 -11.07 6.33 13.95
N HIS A 584 -12.01 5.50 13.51
CA HIS A 584 -11.73 4.21 12.90
C HIS A 584 -11.71 4.28 11.36
N SER A 585 -10.72 3.60 10.77
CA SER A 585 -10.55 3.52 9.32
C SER A 585 -11.63 2.65 8.64
N GLU A 586 -11.75 2.76 7.32
CA GLU A 586 -12.64 1.88 6.54
C GLU A 586 -12.34 0.39 6.72
N THR A 587 -11.08 0.04 7.01
CA THR A 587 -10.68 -1.35 7.33
C THR A 587 -11.27 -1.82 8.66
N ALA A 588 -11.30 -0.95 9.67
CA ALA A 588 -11.93 -1.27 10.95
C ALA A 588 -13.45 -1.38 10.80
N LYS A 589 -14.08 -0.49 10.02
CA LYS A 589 -15.51 -0.58 9.69
C LYS A 589 -15.85 -1.90 8.98
N ALA A 590 -14.98 -2.39 8.10
CA ALA A 590 -15.19 -3.65 7.37
C ALA A 590 -15.07 -4.92 8.25
N MET A 591 -14.48 -4.82 9.44
CA MET A 591 -14.42 -5.94 10.39
C MET A 591 -15.70 -6.09 11.21
N MET A 592 -16.50 -5.02 11.32
CA MET A 592 -17.68 -4.95 12.19
C MET A 592 -18.73 -6.05 11.97
N PRO A 593 -18.98 -6.56 10.74
CA PRO A 593 -19.93 -7.66 10.55
C PRO A 593 -19.59 -8.92 11.35
N THR A 594 -18.30 -9.15 11.67
CA THR A 594 -17.84 -10.29 12.51
C THR A 594 -18.35 -10.20 13.94
N TYR A 595 -18.54 -8.98 14.44
CA TYR A 595 -18.93 -8.69 15.82
C TYR A 595 -20.41 -8.31 15.94
N HIS A 596 -21.12 -8.18 14.82
CA HIS A 596 -22.54 -7.82 14.80
C HIS A 596 -23.37 -8.92 15.47
N ILE A 597 -24.31 -8.55 16.34
CA ILE A 597 -25.16 -9.51 17.08
C ILE A 597 -26.66 -9.22 17.00
N GLY A 598 -27.06 -8.07 16.46
CA GLY A 598 -28.46 -7.71 16.22
C GLY A 598 -28.69 -6.20 16.25
N SER A 599 -29.93 -5.80 15.99
CA SER A 599 -30.34 -4.39 16.00
C SER A 599 -30.95 -4.01 17.36
N LEU A 600 -30.70 -2.78 17.83
CA LEU A 600 -31.31 -2.29 19.06
C LEU A 600 -32.80 -1.98 18.83
N SER A 601 -33.67 -2.32 19.79
CA SER A 601 -35.10 -2.02 19.69
C SER A 601 -35.37 -0.52 19.56
N ALA A 602 -36.51 -0.14 18.96
CA ALA A 602 -36.88 1.27 18.77
C ALA A 602 -36.97 2.04 20.10
N GLU A 603 -37.46 1.38 21.15
CA GLU A 603 -37.50 1.92 22.52
C GLU A 603 -36.10 2.09 23.11
N GLY A 604 -35.18 1.16 22.82
CA GLY A 604 -33.78 1.26 23.22
C GLY A 604 -33.04 2.38 22.51
N LEU A 605 -33.28 2.56 21.21
CA LEU A 605 -32.75 3.68 20.42
C LEU A 605 -33.23 5.03 20.97
N ALA A 606 -34.51 5.13 21.34
CA ALA A 606 -35.05 6.32 21.97
C ALA A 606 -34.44 6.59 23.36
N SER A 607 -34.18 5.53 24.15
CA SER A 607 -33.54 5.63 25.46
C SER A 607 -32.10 6.13 25.39
N LEU A 608 -31.31 5.68 24.39
CA LEU A 608 -29.90 6.09 24.22
C LEU A 608 -29.76 7.49 23.62
N LYS A 609 -30.64 7.90 22.70
CA LYS A 609 -30.62 9.27 22.11
C LYS A 609 -30.80 10.38 23.16
N GLY A 610 -31.46 10.08 24.28
CA GLY A 610 -31.69 11.00 25.40
C GLY A 610 -30.49 11.29 26.32
N HIS A 611 -29.34 10.61 26.13
CA HIS A 611 -28.18 10.71 27.04
C HIS A 611 -26.94 11.37 26.43
N SER A 612 -27.04 11.99 25.25
CA SER A 612 -25.86 12.44 24.47
C SER A 612 -25.17 13.73 24.94
N VAL A 613 -25.73 14.45 25.93
CA VAL A 613 -25.04 15.47 26.72
C VAL A 613 -25.73 15.47 28.08
N ALA A 614 -25.00 15.33 29.19
CA ALA A 614 -25.60 15.54 30.50
C ALA A 614 -26.26 16.93 30.50
N PRO A 615 -27.55 17.07 30.90
CA PRO A 615 -28.19 18.38 30.97
C PRO A 615 -27.39 19.30 31.89
N ASP A 616 -27.56 20.62 31.74
CA ASP A 616 -26.89 21.70 32.49
C ASP A 616 -27.14 21.69 34.03
N ALA A 617 -27.48 20.54 34.60
CA ALA A 617 -27.45 20.30 36.03
C ALA A 617 -26.00 20.45 36.53
N PRO A 618 -25.77 21.16 37.65
CA PRO A 618 -24.44 21.28 38.23
C PRO A 618 -23.93 19.89 38.62
N ASP A 619 -22.90 19.43 37.91
CA ASP A 619 -22.20 18.20 38.23
C ASP A 619 -21.45 18.38 39.55
N SER A 620 -22.02 17.83 40.62
CA SER A 620 -21.46 17.87 41.98
C SER A 620 -20.40 16.78 42.24
N SER A 621 -20.01 16.02 41.20
CA SER A 621 -18.95 15.02 41.31
C SER A 621 -17.63 15.68 41.71
N PRO A 622 -16.85 15.08 42.65
CA PRO A 622 -15.52 15.56 43.00
C PRO A 622 -14.50 15.44 41.85
N VAL A 623 -14.83 14.69 40.80
CA VAL A 623 -14.00 14.45 39.61
C VAL A 623 -14.76 14.80 38.33
N PHE A 624 -14.10 15.53 37.43
CA PHE A 624 -14.66 15.96 36.16
C PHE A 624 -14.69 14.85 35.12
N LEU A 625 -13.60 14.14 34.86
CA LEU A 625 -13.57 13.16 33.79
C LEU A 625 -14.52 11.97 34.06
N ALA A 626 -15.24 11.54 33.02
CA ALA A 626 -16.09 10.35 33.03
C ALA A 626 -15.77 9.47 31.81
N PRO A 627 -15.34 8.20 32.01
CA PRO A 627 -14.87 7.36 30.89
C PRO A 627 -15.91 7.11 29.81
N LYS A 628 -17.21 7.20 30.17
CA LYS A 628 -18.34 6.89 29.29
C LYS A 628 -19.19 8.12 28.92
N ALA A 629 -18.81 9.32 29.37
CA ALA A 629 -19.62 10.52 29.17
C ALA A 629 -18.77 11.72 28.76
N TRP A 630 -19.27 12.48 27.78
CA TRP A 630 -18.71 13.77 27.39
C TRP A 630 -19.18 14.85 28.36
N LYS A 631 -18.24 15.59 28.93
CA LYS A 631 -18.52 16.78 29.74
C LYS A 631 -18.05 18.04 29.06
N ARG A 632 -18.76 19.13 29.28
CA ARG A 632 -18.41 20.44 28.73
C ARG A 632 -17.37 21.11 29.62
N ALA A 633 -16.26 21.54 29.03
CA ALA A 633 -15.25 22.38 29.67
C ALA A 633 -15.17 23.71 28.91
N ILE A 634 -15.14 24.84 29.62
CA ILE A 634 -15.20 26.17 28.99
C ILE A 634 -13.78 26.70 28.79
N LEU A 635 -13.43 27.08 27.57
CA LEU A 635 -12.15 27.72 27.29
C LEU A 635 -12.11 29.09 27.98
N SER A 636 -11.30 29.23 29.03
CA SER A 636 -11.19 30.47 29.81
C SER A 636 -9.97 31.30 29.43
N ALA A 637 -8.90 30.68 28.93
CA ALA A 637 -7.72 31.39 28.47
C ALA A 637 -6.98 30.65 27.34
N LYS A 638 -6.26 31.42 26.53
CA LYS A 638 -5.35 30.95 25.49
C LYS A 638 -4.04 31.71 25.60
N ARG A 639 -2.95 31.02 25.94
CA ARG A 639 -1.62 31.62 26.13
C ARG A 639 -0.66 31.17 25.03
N THR A 640 0.02 32.12 24.41
CA THR A 640 1.08 31.85 23.42
C THR A 640 2.35 31.38 24.12
N VAL A 641 2.88 30.24 23.70
CA VAL A 641 4.16 29.69 24.17
C VAL A 641 5.26 29.94 23.14
N SER A 642 4.99 29.61 21.88
CA SER A 642 5.86 29.88 20.72
C SER A 642 5.00 30.35 19.54
N TRP A 643 5.61 30.62 18.38
CA TRP A 643 4.87 31.01 17.18
C TRP A 643 3.78 29.99 16.81
N ASP A 644 4.05 28.69 17.00
CA ASP A 644 3.17 27.56 16.70
C ASP A 644 2.70 26.76 17.90
N THR A 645 2.82 27.25 19.13
CA THR A 645 2.36 26.52 20.33
C THR A 645 1.53 27.39 21.26
N ARG A 646 0.44 26.80 21.79
CA ARG A 646 -0.49 27.45 22.71
C ARG A 646 -0.74 26.56 23.93
N ILE A 647 -1.04 27.19 25.06
CA ILE A 647 -1.69 26.55 26.20
C ILE A 647 -3.16 27.00 26.20
N PHE A 648 -4.06 26.03 26.15
CA PHE A 648 -5.50 26.22 26.27
C PHE A 648 -5.92 25.86 27.69
N THR A 649 -6.46 26.83 28.42
CA THR A 649 -6.98 26.63 29.78
C THR A 649 -8.49 26.46 29.72
N PHE A 650 -8.99 25.34 30.22
CA PHE A 650 -10.41 25.05 30.32
C PHE A 650 -10.87 25.01 31.77
N THR A 651 -11.98 25.68 32.11
CA THR A 651 -12.61 25.55 33.42
C THR A 651 -13.52 24.33 33.47
N LEU A 652 -13.45 23.62 34.59
CA LEU A 652 -14.28 22.46 34.92
C LEU A 652 -15.66 22.91 35.43
N SER A 653 -16.53 21.98 35.81
CA SER A 653 -17.91 22.29 36.19
C SER A 653 -18.02 23.09 37.48
N THR A 654 -17.11 22.88 38.45
CA THR A 654 -17.02 23.69 39.67
C THR A 654 -15.56 24.02 40.02
N PRO A 655 -15.29 25.11 40.78
CA PRO A 655 -13.94 25.50 41.16
C PRO A 655 -13.18 24.47 42.01
N GLU A 656 -13.89 23.64 42.78
CA GLU A 656 -13.31 22.63 43.68
C GLU A 656 -13.11 21.25 43.01
N GLN A 657 -13.63 21.08 41.80
CA GLN A 657 -13.60 19.81 41.08
C GLN A 657 -12.20 19.53 40.54
N ARG A 658 -11.71 18.30 40.68
CA ARG A 658 -10.44 17.86 40.07
C ARG A 658 -10.68 17.26 38.70
N LEU A 659 -9.67 17.25 37.83
CA LEU A 659 -9.80 16.61 36.51
C LEU A 659 -10.04 15.09 36.64
N GLY A 660 -9.31 14.42 37.52
CA GLY A 660 -9.36 12.95 37.73
C GLY A 660 -8.77 12.14 36.58
N LEU A 661 -7.63 12.59 36.05
CA LEU A 661 -6.83 11.88 35.06
C LEU A 661 -5.67 11.16 35.76
N PRO A 662 -5.62 9.82 35.78
CA PRO A 662 -4.48 9.07 36.31
C PRO A 662 -3.17 9.37 35.56
N THR A 663 -2.03 9.23 36.25
CA THR A 663 -0.69 9.46 35.67
C THR A 663 -0.44 8.49 34.52
N GLY A 664 -0.15 8.99 33.31
CA GLY A 664 0.12 8.14 32.16
C GLY A 664 -1.09 7.88 31.26
N GLN A 665 -2.25 8.43 31.61
CA GLN A 665 -3.45 8.42 30.78
C GLN A 665 -3.69 9.80 30.14
N HIS A 666 -4.53 9.83 29.11
CA HIS A 666 -4.91 11.04 28.36
C HIS A 666 -6.43 11.26 28.38
N LEU A 667 -6.85 12.44 27.94
CA LEU A 667 -8.24 12.76 27.70
C LEU A 667 -8.51 12.92 26.20
N MET A 668 -9.75 12.78 25.79
CA MET A 668 -10.20 13.10 24.42
C MET A 668 -10.90 14.44 24.42
N LEU A 669 -10.58 15.24 23.41
CA LEU A 669 -11.28 16.48 23.09
C LEU A 669 -12.16 16.24 21.87
N ARG A 670 -13.40 16.74 21.91
CA ARG A 670 -14.36 16.72 20.80
C ARG A 670 -14.86 18.13 20.50
N LEU A 671 -14.71 18.53 19.25
CA LEU A 671 -15.30 19.73 18.67
C LEU A 671 -16.13 19.34 17.45
N ARG A 672 -17.23 20.06 17.22
CA ARG A 672 -17.95 20.01 15.95
C ARG A 672 -17.49 21.16 15.10
N ASP A 673 -17.07 20.86 13.87
CA ASP A 673 -16.73 21.87 12.90
C ASP A 673 -17.97 22.76 12.63
N PRO A 674 -17.87 24.08 12.82
CA PRO A 674 -19.03 24.96 12.73
C PRO A 674 -19.62 25.07 11.31
N VAL A 675 -18.85 24.73 10.28
CA VAL A 675 -19.24 24.85 8.86
C VAL A 675 -19.75 23.52 8.32
N THR A 676 -19.00 22.45 8.51
CA THR A 676 -19.30 21.11 7.97
C THR A 676 -20.14 20.26 8.92
N ARG A 677 -20.28 20.66 10.18
CA ARG A 677 -20.89 19.87 11.28
C ARG A 677 -20.16 18.55 11.58
N GLU A 678 -19.00 18.30 10.95
CA GLU A 678 -18.18 17.11 11.22
C GLU A 678 -17.66 17.11 12.67
N THR A 679 -17.70 15.95 13.30
CA THR A 679 -17.14 15.75 14.64
C THR A 679 -15.64 15.47 14.54
N ILE A 680 -14.82 16.30 15.18
CA ILE A 680 -13.36 16.17 15.27
C ILE A 680 -13.01 15.71 16.68
N ILE A 681 -12.38 14.54 16.80
CA ILE A 681 -11.94 13.98 18.10
C ILE A 681 -10.43 13.74 18.10
N ARG A 682 -9.71 14.17 19.13
CA ARG A 682 -8.27 13.90 19.33
C ARG A 682 -7.91 13.71 20.80
N SER A 683 -6.94 12.85 21.05
CA SER A 683 -6.37 12.63 22.39
C SER A 683 -5.31 13.69 22.72
N TYR A 684 -5.30 14.14 23.98
CA TYR A 684 -4.30 15.05 24.52
C TYR A 684 -3.97 14.69 25.97
N THR A 685 -2.71 14.85 26.35
CA THR A 685 -2.28 14.78 27.75
C THR A 685 -2.11 16.19 28.30
N PRO A 686 -2.88 16.58 29.33
CA PRO A 686 -2.75 17.88 30.00
C PRO A 686 -1.40 18.06 30.68
N ILE A 687 -0.99 19.32 30.85
CA ILE A 687 0.20 19.71 31.61
C ILE A 687 -0.14 20.15 33.04
N SER A 688 -1.43 20.41 33.35
CA SER A 688 -1.93 20.70 34.69
C SER A 688 -1.58 19.65 35.73
N GLU A 689 -1.52 20.05 37.01
CA GLU A 689 -1.35 19.11 38.12
C GLU A 689 -2.59 18.21 38.28
N GLN A 690 -2.41 17.01 38.83
CA GLN A 690 -3.50 16.04 38.94
C GLN A 690 -4.57 16.44 39.95
N ASP A 691 -4.14 17.13 40.99
CA ASP A 691 -4.93 17.66 42.08
C ASP A 691 -5.35 19.12 41.85
N GLU A 692 -4.96 19.72 40.72
CA GLU A 692 -5.40 21.05 40.33
C GLU A 692 -6.94 21.08 40.22
N GLN A 693 -7.54 22.07 40.91
CA GLN A 693 -8.99 22.20 41.00
C GLN A 693 -9.50 23.28 40.05
N GLY A 694 -10.69 23.04 39.49
CA GLY A 694 -11.47 24.01 38.75
C GLY A 694 -11.00 24.30 37.32
N LYS A 695 -9.81 23.84 36.91
CA LYS A 695 -9.31 24.04 35.54
C LYS A 695 -8.35 22.93 35.08
N VAL A 696 -8.09 22.93 33.78
CA VAL A 696 -7.09 22.08 33.12
C VAL A 696 -6.38 22.84 31.99
N ASP A 697 -5.06 22.77 31.97
CA ASP A 697 -4.20 23.34 30.94
C ASP A 697 -3.73 22.25 29.96
N ILE A 698 -3.98 22.49 28.66
CA ILE A 698 -3.59 21.59 27.58
C ILE A 698 -2.66 22.34 26.63
N LEU A 699 -1.41 21.86 26.53
CA LEU A 699 -0.39 22.41 25.64
C LEU A 699 -0.48 21.74 24.27
N ILE A 700 -0.67 22.54 23.22
CA ILE A 700 -0.94 22.06 21.86
C ILE A 700 -0.11 22.85 20.85
N LYS A 701 0.56 22.11 19.97
CA LYS A 701 1.21 22.67 18.78
C LYS A 701 0.16 22.91 17.68
N VAL A 702 0.04 24.16 17.25
CA VAL A 702 -0.86 24.64 16.21
C VAL A 702 -0.20 24.48 14.84
N TYR A 703 -0.73 23.54 14.05
CA TYR A 703 -0.31 23.36 12.67
C TYR A 703 -1.10 24.32 11.78
N PHE A 704 -0.51 25.48 11.45
CA PHE A 704 -1.11 26.45 10.55
C PHE A 704 -1.12 25.97 9.09
N ASP A 705 -1.99 26.57 8.28
CA ASP A 705 -1.95 26.44 6.82
C ASP A 705 -0.61 26.98 6.29
N GLY A 706 -0.01 26.26 5.35
CA GLY A 706 1.21 26.69 4.64
C GLY A 706 1.14 26.35 3.15
N GLU A 707 2.15 26.78 2.39
CA GLU A 707 2.23 26.47 0.96
C GLU A 707 2.16 24.95 0.72
N GLY A 708 1.07 24.49 0.11
CA GLY A 708 0.84 23.08 -0.20
C GLY A 708 0.42 22.17 0.96
N ARG A 709 0.32 22.67 2.21
CA ARG A 709 -0.11 21.89 3.38
C ARG A 709 -1.25 22.57 4.12
N LYS A 710 -2.42 21.92 4.16
CA LYS A 710 -3.50 22.34 5.07
C LYS A 710 -3.10 22.10 6.54
N GLY A 711 -3.48 23.04 7.39
CA GLY A 711 -3.28 23.01 8.83
C GLY A 711 -3.98 21.83 9.50
N GLY A 712 -3.62 21.59 10.76
CA GLY A 712 -4.18 20.50 11.55
C GLY A 712 -5.64 20.76 11.90
N LYS A 713 -6.57 19.87 11.50
CA LYS A 713 -8.02 20.03 11.73
C LYS A 713 -8.37 20.44 13.18
N MET A 714 -7.95 19.64 14.16
CA MET A 714 -8.24 19.92 15.58
C MET A 714 -7.49 21.16 16.11
N SER A 715 -6.21 21.31 15.75
CA SER A 715 -5.40 22.43 16.26
C SER A 715 -5.88 23.78 15.73
N MET A 716 -6.33 23.83 14.48
CA MET A 716 -6.95 25.02 13.88
C MET A 716 -8.35 25.27 14.46
N ALA A 717 -9.14 24.23 14.74
CA ALA A 717 -10.43 24.39 15.40
C ALA A 717 -10.29 24.96 16.82
N LEU A 718 -9.29 24.50 17.58
CA LEU A 718 -8.95 25.06 18.89
C LEU A 718 -8.38 26.47 18.79
N GLU A 719 -7.52 26.75 17.81
CA GLU A 719 -7.02 28.11 17.58
C GLU A 719 -8.13 29.09 17.20
N GLY A 720 -9.16 28.63 16.47
CA GLY A 720 -10.35 29.40 16.17
C GLY A 720 -11.40 29.47 17.29
N LEU A 721 -11.31 28.63 18.32
CA LEU A 721 -12.28 28.58 19.41
C LEU A 721 -12.20 29.87 20.26
N PRO A 722 -13.29 30.66 20.38
CA PRO A 722 -13.28 31.87 21.18
C PRO A 722 -13.29 31.55 22.69
N VAL A 723 -12.63 32.39 23.48
CA VAL A 723 -12.73 32.33 24.95
C VAL A 723 -14.20 32.49 25.36
N GLY A 724 -14.63 31.71 26.36
CA GLY A 724 -16.01 31.59 26.81
C GLY A 724 -16.83 30.49 26.13
N HIS A 725 -16.30 29.86 25.08
CA HIS A 725 -16.96 28.71 24.43
C HIS A 725 -16.51 27.39 25.04
N PHE A 726 -17.37 26.37 24.93
CA PHE A 726 -17.06 25.04 25.46
C PHE A 726 -16.43 24.12 24.43
N ILE A 727 -15.67 23.16 24.93
CA ILE A 727 -15.30 21.92 24.26
C ILE A 727 -15.92 20.75 25.01
N GLU A 728 -16.07 19.62 24.34
CA GLU A 728 -16.47 18.37 24.99
C GLU A 728 -15.24 17.54 25.32
N VAL A 729 -15.19 17.02 26.54
CA VAL A 729 -14.05 16.27 27.09
C VAL A 729 -14.54 14.92 27.61
N LYS A 730 -13.81 13.84 27.28
CA LYS A 730 -14.06 12.46 27.75
C LYS A 730 -12.76 11.83 28.24
N GLY A 731 -12.84 10.96 29.24
CA GLY A 731 -11.70 10.23 29.77
C GLY A 731 -11.93 9.82 31.22
N PRO A 732 -10.93 9.28 31.93
CA PRO A 732 -9.56 9.02 31.44
C PRO A 732 -9.48 7.86 30.43
N ILE A 733 -8.50 7.91 29.53
CA ILE A 733 -8.22 6.86 28.54
C ILE A 733 -6.73 6.57 28.50
N GLY A 734 -6.36 5.29 28.47
CA GLY A 734 -4.97 4.88 28.29
C GLY A 734 -4.71 3.51 28.88
N LYS A 735 -3.69 2.84 28.34
CA LYS A 735 -3.25 1.51 28.79
C LYS A 735 -2.23 1.55 29.93
N PHE A 736 -1.66 2.71 30.23
CA PHE A 736 -0.60 2.88 31.21
C PHE A 736 -1.06 3.75 32.38
N GLU A 737 -0.72 3.34 33.59
CA GLU A 737 -0.95 4.11 34.81
C GLU A 737 0.28 4.00 35.73
N TYR A 738 0.85 5.12 36.17
CA TYR A 738 1.83 5.15 37.25
C TYR A 738 1.11 5.32 38.61
N ARG A 739 1.27 4.33 39.48
CA ARG A 739 0.58 4.21 40.78
C ARG A 739 1.43 4.66 41.98
N GLY A 740 2.66 5.07 41.75
CA GLY A 740 3.61 5.45 42.80
C GLY A 740 4.58 4.32 43.17
N SER A 741 5.72 4.67 43.78
CA SER A 741 6.77 3.78 44.28
C SER A 741 7.33 2.81 43.24
N GLY A 742 7.35 3.25 41.99
CA GLY A 742 7.75 2.43 40.85
C GLY A 742 6.67 1.47 40.34
N TRP A 743 5.51 1.37 40.99
CA TRP A 743 4.42 0.51 40.51
C TRP A 743 3.73 1.14 39.32
N VAL A 744 3.62 0.36 38.25
CA VAL A 744 2.87 0.71 37.04
C VAL A 744 1.86 -0.37 36.70
N SER A 745 0.75 0.04 36.11
CA SER A 745 -0.19 -0.85 35.45
C SER A 745 -0.07 -0.65 33.93
N VAL A 746 0.16 -1.73 33.19
CA VAL A 746 0.14 -1.75 31.72
C VAL A 746 -0.92 -2.76 31.29
N ASN A 747 -2.00 -2.31 30.64
CA ASN A 747 -3.15 -3.15 30.29
C ASN A 747 -3.70 -3.92 31.51
N GLY A 748 -3.75 -3.28 32.69
CA GLY A 748 -4.22 -3.91 33.93
C GLY A 748 -3.22 -4.85 34.60
N LYS A 749 -2.06 -5.13 33.99
CA LYS A 749 -1.00 -5.94 34.59
C LYS A 749 -0.04 -5.06 35.37
N GLU A 750 0.14 -5.37 36.64
CA GLU A 750 1.04 -4.63 37.50
C GLU A 750 2.49 -5.10 37.34
N LYS A 751 3.42 -4.15 37.24
CA LYS A 751 4.85 -4.41 37.37
C LYS A 751 5.55 -3.28 38.12
N ARG A 752 6.70 -3.58 38.70
CA ARG A 752 7.53 -2.60 39.40
C ARG A 752 8.68 -2.17 38.49
N VAL A 753 8.84 -0.85 38.34
CA VAL A 753 9.88 -0.19 37.55
C VAL A 753 10.77 0.59 38.50
N LYS A 754 12.09 0.39 38.41
CA LYS A 754 13.12 1.13 39.14
C LYS A 754 13.73 2.27 38.32
N LYS A 755 13.63 2.23 36.99
CA LYS A 755 14.14 3.30 36.11
C LYS A 755 13.25 3.55 34.89
N PHE A 756 12.92 4.81 34.64
CA PHE A 756 12.24 5.27 33.44
C PHE A 756 13.19 5.97 32.48
N ILE A 757 12.97 5.77 31.18
CA ILE A 757 13.65 6.52 30.13
C ILE A 757 12.58 7.16 29.24
N GLY A 758 12.40 8.47 29.32
CA GLY A 758 11.53 9.22 28.42
C GLY A 758 12.25 9.56 27.12
N VAL A 759 11.63 9.32 25.97
CA VAL A 759 12.13 9.74 24.65
C VAL A 759 11.04 10.54 23.95
N CYS A 760 11.24 11.85 23.84
CA CYS A 760 10.25 12.77 23.29
C CYS A 760 10.79 13.71 22.21
N ALA A 761 9.86 14.27 21.45
CA ALA A 761 10.10 15.42 20.58
C ALA A 761 8.83 16.27 20.42
N GLY A 762 8.98 17.59 20.40
CA GLY A 762 7.88 18.56 20.26
C GLY A 762 6.81 18.35 21.33
N SER A 763 5.53 18.35 20.93
CA SER A 763 4.41 18.13 21.86
C SER A 763 4.36 16.73 22.47
N GLY A 764 5.15 15.77 21.96
CA GLY A 764 5.30 14.45 22.58
C GLY A 764 5.94 14.48 23.97
N VAL A 765 6.43 15.64 24.42
CA VAL A 765 6.88 15.80 25.80
C VAL A 765 5.74 15.72 26.82
N THR A 766 4.50 16.06 26.46
CA THR A 766 3.43 16.22 27.49
C THR A 766 3.06 14.92 28.22
N PRO A 767 2.97 13.73 27.59
CA PRO A 767 2.75 12.49 28.31
C PRO A 767 3.94 12.09 29.19
N ILE A 768 5.16 12.35 28.71
CA ILE A 768 6.39 12.06 29.46
C ILE A 768 6.51 13.00 30.66
N PHE A 769 6.22 14.30 30.49
CA PHE A 769 6.24 15.30 31.55
C PHE A 769 5.28 14.95 32.69
N GLN A 770 4.09 14.42 32.37
CA GLN A 770 3.14 13.96 33.37
C GLN A 770 3.74 12.87 34.29
N VAL A 771 4.47 11.91 33.70
CA VAL A 771 5.16 10.85 34.45
C VAL A 771 6.38 11.39 35.19
N VAL A 772 7.20 12.23 34.54
CA VAL A 772 8.37 12.88 35.15
C VAL A 772 7.99 13.61 36.43
N ARG A 773 6.94 14.43 36.40
CA ARG A 773 6.48 15.15 37.58
C ARG A 773 6.02 14.22 38.70
N ALA A 774 5.31 13.14 38.38
CA ALA A 774 4.85 12.18 39.38
C ALA A 774 6.02 11.42 40.04
N VAL A 775 7.00 11.00 39.24
CA VAL A 775 8.20 10.29 39.71
C VAL A 775 9.12 11.21 40.51
N ALA A 776 9.41 12.41 40.00
CA ALA A 776 10.32 13.36 40.64
C ALA A 776 9.82 13.89 42.00
N ARG A 777 8.52 13.81 42.29
CA ARG A 777 7.96 14.24 43.58
C ARG A 777 8.06 13.17 44.67
N GLU A 778 8.52 11.96 44.34
CA GLU A 778 8.58 10.84 45.27
C GLU A 778 9.99 10.64 45.85
N GLU A 779 10.12 10.79 47.17
CA GLU A 779 11.37 10.47 47.86
C GLU A 779 11.66 8.96 47.79
N GLY A 780 12.81 8.59 47.23
CA GLY A 780 13.17 7.17 47.02
C GLY A 780 12.42 6.49 45.87
N GLY A 781 11.74 7.26 45.01
CA GLY A 781 11.09 6.79 43.79
C GLY A 781 12.08 6.30 42.72
N PRO A 782 11.56 5.78 41.58
CA PRO A 782 12.40 5.29 40.49
C PRO A 782 13.20 6.43 39.85
N GLY A 783 14.40 6.11 39.34
CA GLY A 783 15.18 7.08 38.57
C GLY A 783 14.52 7.40 37.22
N ILE A 784 14.71 8.61 36.69
CA ILE A 784 14.19 8.97 35.37
C ILE A 784 15.17 9.81 34.55
N THR A 785 15.39 9.39 33.31
CA THR A 785 16.19 10.11 32.30
C THR A 785 15.30 10.47 31.12
N VAL A 786 15.35 11.72 30.63
CA VAL A 786 14.55 12.19 29.49
C VAL A 786 15.48 12.61 28.35
N LEU A 787 15.30 11.99 27.19
CA LEU A 787 15.92 12.37 25.92
C LEU A 787 14.91 13.19 25.11
N ASP A 788 15.19 14.48 24.96
CA ASP A 788 14.28 15.42 24.31
C ASP A 788 14.88 16.01 23.03
N GLY A 789 14.28 15.69 21.89
CA GLY A 789 14.80 16.01 20.56
C GLY A 789 13.97 17.05 19.84
N ASN A 790 14.53 18.23 19.58
CA ASN A 790 13.81 19.34 18.94
C ASN A 790 14.59 19.96 17.76
N ARG A 791 13.96 20.89 17.02
CA ARG A 791 14.62 21.56 15.90
C ARG A 791 15.36 22.78 16.40
N LEU A 792 14.64 23.74 16.95
CA LEU A 792 15.16 24.98 17.52
C LEU A 792 15.07 24.92 19.05
N GLU A 793 15.74 25.85 19.74
CA GLU A 793 15.68 25.95 21.20
C GLU A 793 14.28 26.37 21.68
N GLU A 794 13.61 27.23 20.91
CA GLU A 794 12.22 27.64 21.15
C GLU A 794 11.17 26.53 20.94
N ASP A 795 11.56 25.41 20.32
CA ASP A 795 10.69 24.23 20.18
C ASP A 795 10.72 23.32 21.42
N VAL A 796 11.60 23.59 22.41
CA VAL A 796 11.69 22.81 23.64
C VAL A 796 10.56 23.22 24.59
N LEU A 797 9.50 22.41 24.59
CA LEU A 797 8.30 22.65 25.40
C LEU A 797 8.51 22.14 26.85
N CYS A 798 7.90 22.81 27.83
CA CYS A 798 8.05 22.50 29.27
C CYS A 798 9.51 22.58 29.79
N LYS A 799 10.35 23.39 29.13
CA LYS A 799 11.80 23.47 29.43
C LYS A 799 12.08 23.95 30.85
N GLU A 800 11.43 25.03 31.29
CA GLU A 800 11.69 25.64 32.60
C GLU A 800 11.33 24.70 33.74
N GLU A 801 10.21 23.99 33.61
CA GLU A 801 9.74 23.00 34.58
C GLU A 801 10.63 21.75 34.61
N LEU A 802 11.10 21.28 33.45
CA LEU A 802 12.07 20.19 33.38
C LEU A 802 13.43 20.58 34.00
N ASP A 803 13.93 21.79 33.69
CA ASP A 803 15.18 22.34 34.23
C ASP A 803 15.13 22.49 35.76
N GLU A 804 13.95 22.75 36.33
CA GLU A 804 13.75 22.76 37.79
C GLU A 804 13.99 21.39 38.41
N PHE A 805 13.39 20.33 37.88
CA PHE A 805 13.63 18.97 38.38
C PHE A 805 15.08 18.51 38.23
N VAL A 806 15.78 18.99 37.20
CA VAL A 806 17.23 18.76 37.01
C VAL A 806 18.04 19.46 38.11
N ARG A 807 17.74 20.74 38.41
CA ARG A 807 18.43 21.50 39.47
C ARG A 807 18.28 20.88 40.84
N GLU A 808 17.14 20.25 41.10
CA GLU A 808 16.86 19.54 42.35
C GLU A 808 17.49 18.13 42.41
N GLY A 809 18.15 17.70 41.33
CA GLY A 809 18.83 16.40 41.25
C GLY A 809 17.88 15.21 41.14
N ARG A 810 16.62 15.43 40.75
CA ARG A 810 15.58 14.38 40.73
C ARG A 810 15.43 13.71 39.37
N VAL A 811 15.85 14.37 38.29
CA VAL A 811 15.68 13.95 36.89
C VAL A 811 16.94 14.28 36.11
N GLU A 812 17.35 13.41 35.19
CA GLU A 812 18.34 13.74 34.16
C GLU A 812 17.61 14.11 32.86
N VAL A 813 17.88 15.28 32.29
CA VAL A 813 17.30 15.69 31.00
C VAL A 813 18.41 15.99 30.00
N VAL A 814 18.30 15.41 28.81
CA VAL A 814 19.26 15.55 27.71
C VAL A 814 18.54 16.12 26.51
N HIS A 815 18.73 17.41 26.27
CA HIS A 815 18.20 18.08 25.09
C HIS A 815 19.16 17.90 23.89
N THR A 816 18.60 17.57 22.72
CA THR A 816 19.30 17.56 21.44
C THR A 816 18.58 18.38 20.39
N LEU A 817 19.30 19.26 19.70
CA LEU A 817 18.74 20.15 18.67
C LEU A 817 19.33 19.87 17.29
N THR A 818 18.48 19.80 16.26
CA THR A 818 18.95 19.69 14.86
C THR A 818 19.36 21.03 14.25
N LYS A 819 18.88 22.16 14.79
CA LYS A 819 19.17 23.53 14.35
C LYS A 819 19.46 24.47 15.54
N GLY A 820 20.19 24.01 16.56
CA GLY A 820 20.56 24.86 17.69
C GLY A 820 21.43 26.06 17.25
N GLY A 821 21.20 27.25 17.82
CA GLY A 821 22.01 28.44 17.55
C GLY A 821 23.45 28.31 18.04
N ASP A 822 24.31 29.29 17.74
CA ASP A 822 25.75 29.25 18.08
C ASP A 822 26.00 29.17 19.60
N GLY A 823 25.08 29.70 20.41
CA GLY A 823 25.13 29.64 21.87
C GLY A 823 24.64 28.34 22.50
N TRP A 824 24.13 27.38 21.72
CA TRP A 824 23.55 26.13 22.24
C TRP A 824 24.64 25.21 22.82
N LYS A 825 24.49 24.88 24.12
CA LYS A 825 25.44 24.05 24.89
C LYS A 825 25.03 22.58 25.00
N GLY A 826 23.82 22.21 24.60
CA GLY A 826 23.33 20.83 24.63
C GLY A 826 23.80 20.01 23.42
N LEU A 827 23.24 18.81 23.26
CA LEU A 827 23.61 17.92 22.15
C LEU A 827 23.06 18.43 20.82
N ARG A 828 23.69 18.00 19.71
CA ARG A 828 23.28 18.36 18.36
C ARG A 828 22.97 17.10 17.57
N GLY A 829 21.90 17.15 16.79
CA GLY A 829 21.45 16.04 15.94
C GLY A 829 20.12 15.43 16.40
N ARG A 830 19.72 14.35 15.71
CA ARG A 830 18.51 13.60 16.02
C ARG A 830 18.79 12.52 17.07
N ILE A 831 17.77 12.15 17.84
CA ILE A 831 17.83 10.97 18.72
C ILE A 831 17.98 9.74 17.82
N GLY A 832 19.09 9.04 17.96
CA GLY A 832 19.44 7.85 17.18
C GLY A 832 20.37 6.92 17.97
N ARG A 833 20.95 5.92 17.31
CA ARG A 833 21.75 4.84 17.94
C ARG A 833 22.78 5.35 18.95
N GLU A 834 23.51 6.41 18.63
CA GLU A 834 24.58 6.92 19.51
C GLU A 834 24.03 7.47 20.83
N LEU A 835 23.05 8.37 20.78
CA LEU A 835 22.41 8.94 21.98
C LEU A 835 21.67 7.85 22.77
N LEU A 836 20.92 6.99 22.08
CA LEU A 836 20.19 5.89 22.72
C LEU A 836 21.17 4.90 23.37
N GLY A 837 22.30 4.59 22.76
CA GLY A 837 23.29 3.71 23.36
C GLY A 837 23.89 4.28 24.65
N LYS A 838 24.12 5.60 24.68
CA LYS A 838 24.71 6.29 25.82
C LYS A 838 23.76 6.43 27.02
N TYR A 839 22.47 6.68 26.78
CA TYR A 839 21.52 7.01 27.85
C TYR A 839 20.41 5.97 28.06
N ALA A 840 20.18 5.11 27.07
CA ALA A 840 19.13 4.08 27.07
C ALA A 840 19.67 2.67 26.75
N GLY A 841 20.98 2.47 26.63
CA GLY A 841 21.56 1.15 26.38
C GLY A 841 21.39 0.22 27.60
N LYS A 842 21.01 -1.04 27.36
CA LYS A 842 20.83 -2.03 28.44
C LYS A 842 22.05 -2.15 29.36
N GLU A 843 23.26 -2.17 28.79
CA GLU A 843 24.50 -2.22 29.56
C GLU A 843 24.69 -1.00 30.48
N VAL A 844 24.21 0.17 30.07
CA VAL A 844 24.25 1.40 30.88
C VAL A 844 23.21 1.33 32.00
N VAL A 845 21.99 0.89 31.68
CA VAL A 845 20.89 0.76 32.65
C VAL A 845 21.19 -0.31 33.72
N PHE A 846 21.76 -1.45 33.33
CA PHE A 846 22.04 -2.57 34.24
C PHE A 846 23.28 -2.34 35.12
N ARG A 847 24.21 -1.49 34.69
CA ARG A 847 25.34 -1.05 35.53
C ARG A 847 24.89 -0.24 36.75
N ASP A 848 23.73 0.37 36.71
CA ASP A 848 23.13 1.12 37.83
C ASP A 848 22.38 0.22 38.84
N GLY A 849 22.54 -1.11 38.76
CA GLY A 849 21.89 -2.06 39.70
C GLY A 849 20.40 -2.32 39.40
N VAL A 850 19.94 -2.00 38.19
CA VAL A 850 18.59 -2.30 37.70
C VAL A 850 18.62 -3.66 36.99
N GLU A 851 17.72 -4.58 37.34
CA GLU A 851 17.65 -5.89 36.68
C GLU A 851 16.82 -5.84 35.39
N GLU A 852 16.91 -6.90 34.58
CA GLU A 852 16.10 -7.01 33.37
C GLU A 852 14.59 -7.03 33.71
N GLY A 853 13.82 -6.16 33.04
CA GLY A 853 12.40 -5.97 33.31
C GLY A 853 12.07 -4.96 34.42
N GLU A 854 13.08 -4.41 35.10
CA GLU A 854 12.91 -3.33 36.08
C GLU A 854 13.07 -1.92 35.48
N ALA A 855 13.26 -1.80 34.16
CA ALA A 855 13.31 -0.53 33.46
C ALA A 855 12.22 -0.42 32.39
N MET A 856 11.72 0.80 32.14
CA MET A 856 10.71 1.06 31.11
C MET A 856 11.08 2.29 30.29
N VAL A 857 10.98 2.18 28.96
CA VAL A 857 11.15 3.30 28.04
C VAL A 857 9.78 3.83 27.64
N LEU A 858 9.58 5.13 27.83
CA LEU A 858 8.38 5.87 27.47
C LEU A 858 8.67 6.68 26.20
N ILE A 859 7.90 6.51 25.14
CA ILE A 859 8.19 7.07 23.82
C ILE A 859 6.96 7.84 23.31
N CYS A 860 7.16 9.10 22.91
CA CYS A 860 6.10 9.88 22.25
C CYS A 860 6.69 10.99 21.38
N GLY A 861 6.27 11.10 20.13
CA GLY A 861 6.67 12.19 19.24
C GLY A 861 6.26 11.97 17.79
N PRO A 862 6.94 12.60 16.81
CA PRO A 862 6.66 12.34 15.41
C PRO A 862 6.84 10.86 15.07
N GLU A 863 5.92 10.28 14.29
CA GLU A 863 5.91 8.85 13.95
C GLU A 863 7.27 8.32 13.41
N GLN A 864 7.99 9.16 12.65
CA GLN A 864 9.33 8.81 12.16
C GLN A 864 10.36 8.65 13.29
N MET A 865 10.28 9.48 14.32
CA MET A 865 11.12 9.37 15.51
C MET A 865 10.76 8.11 16.30
N GLU A 866 9.47 7.88 16.56
CA GLU A 866 9.01 6.72 17.32
C GLU A 866 9.47 5.41 16.68
N LYS A 867 9.31 5.29 15.36
CA LYS A 867 9.80 4.12 14.59
C LYS A 867 11.32 3.95 14.66
N ALA A 868 12.08 5.05 14.55
CA ALA A 868 13.53 5.02 14.62
C ALA A 868 14.02 4.60 16.01
N VAL A 869 13.45 5.21 17.06
CA VAL A 869 13.76 4.88 18.46
C VAL A 869 13.39 3.44 18.79
N HIS A 870 12.20 2.98 18.37
CA HIS A 870 11.76 1.60 18.56
C HIS A 870 12.76 0.60 17.97
N LYS A 871 13.14 0.81 16.71
CA LYS A 871 14.10 -0.03 16.00
C LYS A 871 15.44 -0.09 16.72
N GLU A 872 16.00 1.05 17.12
CA GLU A 872 17.31 1.09 17.76
C GLU A 872 17.29 0.49 19.18
N LEU A 873 16.23 0.69 19.96
CA LEU A 873 16.10 0.07 21.28
C LEU A 873 15.97 -1.45 21.18
N LEU A 874 15.21 -1.98 20.22
CA LEU A 874 15.16 -3.43 19.97
C LEU A 874 16.53 -3.98 19.55
N ALA A 875 17.29 -3.25 18.72
CA ALA A 875 18.64 -3.62 18.35
C ALA A 875 19.62 -3.61 19.55
N MET A 876 19.36 -2.79 20.57
CA MET A 876 20.07 -2.77 21.85
C MET A 876 19.56 -3.81 22.86
N GLY A 877 18.64 -4.69 22.43
CA GLY A 877 18.16 -5.82 23.20
C GLY A 877 16.96 -5.53 24.09
N TRP A 878 16.32 -4.35 24.03
CA TRP A 878 15.07 -4.09 24.75
C TRP A 878 13.96 -5.05 24.31
N ARG A 879 13.06 -5.41 25.22
CA ARG A 879 11.87 -6.21 24.91
C ARG A 879 10.70 -5.28 24.62
N ASP A 880 9.82 -5.63 23.70
CA ASP A 880 8.63 -4.80 23.38
C ASP A 880 7.77 -4.48 24.61
N GLU A 881 7.69 -5.39 25.58
CA GLU A 881 6.94 -5.20 26.84
C GLU A 881 7.53 -4.16 27.81
N ASP A 882 8.78 -3.72 27.55
CA ASP A 882 9.46 -2.67 28.29
C ASP A 882 9.39 -1.31 27.56
N LEU A 883 8.79 -1.27 26.36
CA LEU A 883 8.64 -0.07 25.54
C LEU A 883 7.17 0.37 25.51
N LEU A 884 6.88 1.55 26.03
CA LEU A 884 5.55 2.15 26.02
C LEU A 884 5.49 3.31 25.03
N PHE A 885 4.61 3.17 24.05
CA PHE A 885 4.22 4.26 23.14
C PHE A 885 2.89 4.85 23.63
N PHE A 886 2.86 6.18 23.76
CA PHE A 886 1.71 6.95 24.23
C PHE A 886 0.69 7.28 23.14
#